data_AF-A0A0A0JS90-F1
#
_entry.id   AF-A0A0A0JS90-F1
#
_cell.length_a   1.000
_cell.length_b   1.000
_cell.length_c   1.000
_cell.angle_alpha   90.00
_cell.angle_beta   90.00
_cell.angle_gamma   90.00
#
_symmetry.space_group_name_H-M   'P 1'
#
loop_
_entity.id
_entity.type
_entity.pdbx_description
1 polymer ?
#
loop_
_entity_poly.entity_id
_entity_poly.type
_entity_poly.pdbx_seq_one_letter_code
_entity_poly.pdbx_strand_id
1 'polypeptide(L)'
;MPPSEAVEHRCGVVVHPGKAGSSEALAAVRRATRRRGWPEPVVRRTTVESPGAAQVGELLEAGVDRLVVVGGDGTVREVAAALSRSGRAADLVALGVVPTGTANLWARTIGIHGRGVDETADVALDGPTRDSDLAWLTTTHADGSTRSHDVAVVAGVGMDAEAFASVEDGEKHRLGWPAYFAALARRATGRPTRLTARLDGRALGPEDVRTVLVGNCRVLPLGLPLMPSASMTDGRLDFLVVAPRSVLGWAGVAAGVLTRQRGRWTGLRSHRARHVVIDLDAPTAVHVDGDPVGEAVRLELGVVPGAVLVRAPAPAVASSAGGPTSIDRILDDPTPEALAQALRHPGRWRLGHAHEVVVRDAFLALEGSALTRFKSLLNSGRDHRDLEHLVFDVVDDEGLRRDILDHIRVQAQGVEVPDLHVLSDIDDTLRCALHDTRYPRGTVYPGVIALYRALDAGHAADPESPGDLTFVTARPMDVAGLIEQHTRRGLGTLGLPPHAVLSGAFVGLRDHDSMAGAKLENFLRFRALMPETHVVFIGDSGQGDVEVGRRMLAADPDAVRLVLIHDVVDTAASERDALREEGIVLVDTPVGGALEAYAADLVSVSGLAAVAASARDELAGIAWETPEQEATTRALIERDLERAAAVGPGPTSPDDGWPRPAP
;
A
#
# COMPACT_ATOMS: atom_id res chain seq x y z
N MET A 1 6.69 -42.12 1.43
CA MET A 1 5.38 -41.77 0.87
C MET A 1 5.33 -42.25 -0.57
N PRO A 2 4.24 -42.90 -1.02
CA PRO A 2 4.06 -43.13 -2.46
C PRO A 2 3.84 -41.78 -3.17
N PRO A 3 4.18 -41.65 -4.46
CA PRO A 3 3.83 -40.47 -5.24
C PRO A 3 2.31 -40.30 -5.22
N SER A 4 1.81 -39.10 -4.89
CA SER A 4 0.36 -38.85 -4.93
C SER A 4 -0.14 -39.10 -6.35
N GLU A 5 -1.21 -39.89 -6.50
CA GLU A 5 -1.91 -40.05 -7.77
C GLU A 5 -2.16 -38.68 -8.40
N ALA A 6 -1.69 -38.48 -9.64
CA ALA A 6 -1.94 -37.26 -10.38
C ALA A 6 -3.45 -37.19 -10.65
N VAL A 7 -4.15 -36.33 -9.90
CA VAL A 7 -5.58 -36.07 -10.12
C VAL A 7 -5.74 -35.47 -11.52
N GLU A 8 -6.39 -36.21 -12.42
CA GLU A 8 -6.65 -35.76 -13.79
C GLU A 8 -7.80 -34.74 -13.78
N HIS A 9 -7.50 -33.48 -14.06
CA HIS A 9 -8.48 -32.40 -14.08
C HIS A 9 -9.08 -32.17 -15.47
N ARG A 10 -10.36 -31.82 -15.54
CA ARG A 10 -11.07 -31.49 -16.78
C ARG A 10 -11.30 -29.99 -16.89
N CYS A 11 -10.63 -29.36 -17.85
CA CYS A 11 -10.74 -27.92 -18.10
C CYS A 11 -11.82 -27.60 -19.14
N GLY A 12 -12.74 -26.71 -18.78
CA GLY A 12 -13.64 -25.99 -19.69
C GLY A 12 -13.16 -24.57 -19.94
N VAL A 13 -13.31 -24.07 -21.16
CA VAL A 13 -12.96 -22.69 -21.53
C VAL A 13 -14.14 -22.01 -22.21
N VAL A 14 -14.62 -20.90 -21.64
CA VAL A 14 -15.56 -19.98 -22.30
C VAL A 14 -14.74 -18.85 -22.93
N VAL A 15 -14.83 -18.66 -24.24
CA VAL A 15 -14.03 -17.67 -24.96
C VAL A 15 -14.89 -16.73 -25.80
N HIS A 16 -14.60 -15.43 -25.71
CA HIS A 16 -15.15 -14.43 -26.61
C HIS A 16 -14.28 -14.32 -27.88
N PRO A 17 -14.79 -14.71 -29.07
CA PRO A 17 -13.97 -14.85 -30.26
C PRO A 17 -13.55 -13.51 -30.90
N GLY A 18 -14.28 -12.42 -30.64
CA GLY A 18 -14.08 -11.12 -31.30
C GLY A 18 -13.05 -10.18 -30.69
N LYS A 19 -12.37 -10.55 -29.58
CA LYS A 19 -11.37 -9.70 -28.93
C LYS A 19 -9.95 -10.02 -29.42
N ALA A 20 -9.16 -8.97 -29.62
CA ALA A 20 -7.73 -9.11 -29.91
C ALA A 20 -7.06 -9.87 -28.75
N GLY A 21 -6.22 -10.86 -29.08
CA GLY A 21 -5.55 -11.70 -28.08
C GLY A 21 -6.32 -12.94 -27.61
N SER A 22 -7.61 -13.12 -27.94
CA SER A 22 -8.37 -14.32 -27.56
C SER A 22 -7.75 -15.63 -28.07
N SER A 23 -7.20 -15.63 -29.29
CA SER A 23 -6.52 -16.81 -29.86
C SER A 23 -5.24 -17.15 -29.10
N GLU A 24 -4.46 -16.14 -28.71
CA GLU A 24 -3.22 -16.32 -27.96
C GLU A 24 -3.50 -16.78 -26.52
N ALA A 25 -4.48 -16.16 -25.86
CA ALA A 25 -4.95 -16.56 -24.54
C ALA A 25 -5.46 -18.01 -24.50
N LEU A 26 -6.28 -18.41 -25.49
CA LEU A 26 -6.73 -19.79 -25.59
C LEU A 26 -5.55 -20.75 -25.84
N ALA A 27 -4.59 -20.36 -26.68
CA ALA A 27 -3.38 -21.14 -26.90
C ALA A 27 -2.55 -21.29 -25.61
N ALA A 28 -2.45 -20.24 -24.78
CA ALA A 28 -1.79 -20.29 -23.50
C ALA A 28 -2.47 -21.27 -22.52
N VAL A 29 -3.80 -21.26 -22.44
CA VAL A 29 -4.56 -22.25 -21.64
C VAL A 29 -4.29 -23.67 -22.12
N ARG A 30 -4.33 -23.92 -23.43
CA ARG A 30 -4.01 -25.23 -24.02
C ARG A 30 -2.59 -25.69 -23.74
N ARG A 31 -1.61 -24.77 -23.81
CA ARG A 31 -0.22 -25.07 -23.43
C ARG A 31 -0.15 -25.44 -21.95
N ALA A 32 -0.81 -24.67 -21.09
CA ALA A 32 -0.79 -24.87 -19.64
C ALA A 32 -1.45 -26.19 -19.21
N THR A 33 -2.56 -26.61 -19.81
CA THR A 33 -3.17 -27.92 -19.54
C THR A 33 -2.29 -29.07 -20.05
N ARG A 34 -1.70 -28.93 -21.24
CA ARG A 34 -0.77 -29.93 -21.80
C ARG A 34 0.47 -30.13 -20.92
N ARG A 35 1.06 -29.04 -20.40
CA ARG A 35 2.21 -29.10 -19.47
C ARG A 35 1.89 -29.89 -18.20
N ARG A 36 0.63 -29.96 -17.80
CA ARG A 36 0.15 -30.68 -16.60
C ARG A 36 -0.31 -32.12 -16.89
N GLY A 37 -0.26 -32.54 -18.16
CA GLY A 37 -0.76 -33.85 -18.58
C GLY A 37 -2.29 -33.98 -18.55
N TRP A 38 -3.02 -32.86 -18.51
CA TRP A 38 -4.49 -32.87 -18.52
C TRP A 38 -5.04 -33.05 -19.95
N PRO A 39 -6.28 -33.56 -20.11
CA PRO A 39 -6.98 -33.58 -21.38
C PRO A 39 -7.07 -32.20 -22.06
N GLU A 40 -7.25 -32.22 -23.38
CA GLU A 40 -7.47 -30.99 -24.15
C GLU A 40 -8.71 -30.24 -23.62
N PRO A 41 -8.63 -28.91 -23.40
CA PRO A 41 -9.76 -28.17 -22.84
C PRO A 41 -11.01 -28.22 -23.72
N VAL A 42 -12.17 -28.36 -23.09
CA VAL A 42 -13.47 -28.26 -23.76
C VAL A 42 -13.77 -26.79 -23.99
N VAL A 43 -13.69 -26.33 -25.24
CA VAL A 43 -13.87 -24.92 -25.59
C VAL A 43 -15.31 -24.63 -26.01
N ARG A 44 -15.88 -23.54 -25.49
CA ARG A 44 -17.17 -22.97 -25.89
C ARG A 44 -17.02 -21.50 -26.22
N ARG A 45 -17.58 -21.09 -27.35
CA ARG A 45 -17.50 -19.70 -27.84
C ARG A 45 -18.78 -18.95 -27.50
N THR A 46 -18.65 -17.71 -27.05
CA THR A 46 -19.80 -16.82 -26.83
C THR A 46 -20.26 -16.20 -28.14
N THR A 47 -21.56 -15.95 -28.27
CA THR A 47 -22.17 -15.11 -29.32
C THR A 47 -22.95 -13.97 -28.68
N VAL A 48 -23.55 -13.08 -29.49
CA VAL A 48 -24.43 -12.01 -28.96
C VAL A 48 -25.66 -12.62 -28.29
N GLU A 49 -26.19 -13.70 -28.86
CA GLU A 49 -27.39 -14.40 -28.40
C GLU A 49 -27.10 -15.36 -27.23
N SER A 50 -25.85 -15.82 -27.10
CA SER A 50 -25.40 -16.70 -26.02
C SER A 50 -24.10 -16.18 -25.42
N PRO A 51 -24.17 -15.20 -24.50
CA PRO A 51 -23.01 -14.45 -24.05
C PRO A 51 -22.19 -15.15 -22.94
N GLY A 52 -22.67 -16.28 -22.40
CA GLY A 52 -21.91 -17.09 -21.46
C GLY A 52 -22.70 -18.17 -20.71
N ALA A 53 -23.97 -17.92 -20.39
CA ALA A 53 -24.74 -18.80 -19.50
C ALA A 53 -24.95 -20.22 -20.03
N ALA A 54 -25.33 -20.37 -21.30
CA ALA A 54 -25.49 -21.70 -21.91
C ALA A 54 -24.16 -22.46 -21.94
N GLN A 55 -23.06 -21.75 -22.26
CA GLN A 55 -21.73 -22.35 -22.31
C GLN A 55 -21.27 -22.85 -20.93
N VAL A 56 -21.57 -22.12 -19.86
CA VAL A 56 -21.28 -22.59 -18.49
C VAL A 56 -22.08 -23.85 -18.17
N GLY A 57 -23.38 -23.87 -18.48
CA GLY A 57 -24.22 -25.06 -18.28
C GLY A 57 -23.67 -26.29 -19.01
N GLU A 58 -23.37 -26.16 -20.30
CA GLU A 58 -22.80 -27.25 -21.12
C GLU A 58 -21.46 -27.76 -20.57
N LEU A 59 -20.62 -26.89 -20.02
CA LEU A 59 -19.33 -27.26 -19.46
C LEU A 59 -19.50 -27.98 -18.12
N LEU A 60 -20.40 -27.51 -17.25
CA LEU A 60 -20.71 -28.17 -16.00
C LEU A 60 -21.33 -29.56 -16.23
N GLU A 61 -22.23 -29.69 -17.21
CA GLU A 61 -22.78 -30.99 -17.64
C GLU A 61 -21.71 -31.93 -18.19
N ALA A 62 -20.66 -31.39 -18.83
CA ALA A 62 -19.51 -32.15 -19.30
C ALA A 62 -18.54 -32.59 -18.17
N GLY A 63 -18.83 -32.22 -16.92
CA GLY A 63 -18.06 -32.59 -15.74
C GLY A 63 -16.71 -31.89 -15.63
N VAL A 64 -16.64 -30.62 -16.04
CA VAL A 64 -15.42 -29.81 -15.84
C VAL A 64 -15.24 -29.45 -14.37
N ASP A 65 -14.00 -29.52 -13.88
CA ASP A 65 -13.62 -29.12 -12.53
C ASP A 65 -12.68 -27.90 -12.52
N ARG A 66 -12.33 -27.40 -13.72
CA ARG A 66 -11.66 -26.12 -13.96
C ARG A 66 -12.44 -25.36 -15.02
N LEU A 67 -12.86 -24.14 -14.71
CA LEU A 67 -13.55 -23.26 -15.65
C LEU A 67 -12.72 -22.00 -15.88
N VAL A 68 -12.29 -21.76 -17.11
CA VAL A 68 -11.53 -20.56 -17.49
C VAL A 68 -12.36 -19.70 -18.44
N VAL A 69 -12.47 -18.41 -18.13
CA VAL A 69 -13.02 -17.42 -19.05
C VAL A 69 -11.89 -16.66 -19.76
N VAL A 70 -11.97 -16.59 -21.08
CA VAL A 70 -11.08 -15.80 -21.95
C VAL A 70 -11.91 -14.67 -22.56
N GLY A 71 -11.80 -13.46 -21.99
CA GLY A 71 -12.66 -12.34 -22.38
C GLY A 71 -12.37 -11.05 -21.62
N GLY A 72 -13.19 -10.03 -21.90
CA GLY A 72 -13.21 -8.78 -21.12
C GLY A 72 -14.22 -8.83 -19.97
N ASP A 73 -14.38 -7.71 -19.25
CA ASP A 73 -15.24 -7.64 -18.05
C ASP A 73 -16.69 -8.11 -18.29
N GLY A 74 -17.31 -7.76 -19.42
CA GLY A 74 -18.65 -8.24 -19.76
C GLY A 74 -18.73 -9.76 -19.90
N THR A 75 -17.75 -10.41 -20.54
CA THR A 75 -17.72 -11.88 -20.62
C THR A 75 -17.48 -12.52 -19.25
N VAL A 76 -16.63 -11.91 -18.42
CA VAL A 76 -16.39 -12.36 -17.04
C VAL A 76 -17.66 -12.27 -16.21
N ARG A 77 -18.42 -11.16 -16.31
CA ARG A 77 -19.73 -10.98 -15.66
C ARG A 77 -20.68 -12.12 -15.99
N GLU A 78 -20.92 -12.37 -17.28
CA GLU A 78 -21.90 -13.38 -17.72
C GLU A 78 -21.53 -14.78 -17.25
N VAL A 79 -20.23 -15.13 -17.30
CA VAL A 79 -19.74 -16.43 -16.84
C VAL A 79 -19.82 -16.56 -15.31
N ALA A 80 -19.40 -15.53 -14.57
CA ALA A 80 -19.46 -15.52 -13.10
C ALA A 80 -20.92 -15.61 -12.61
N ALA A 81 -21.82 -14.86 -13.22
CA ALA A 81 -23.24 -14.89 -12.91
C ALA A 81 -23.88 -16.25 -13.19
N ALA A 82 -23.57 -16.85 -14.33
CA ALA A 82 -24.05 -18.19 -14.68
C ALA A 82 -23.54 -19.25 -13.70
N LEU A 83 -22.27 -19.15 -13.29
CA LEU A 83 -21.67 -20.05 -12.31
C LEU A 83 -22.33 -19.89 -10.93
N SER A 84 -22.52 -18.66 -10.46
CA SER A 84 -23.25 -18.35 -9.22
C SER A 84 -24.67 -18.93 -9.18
N ARG A 85 -25.38 -18.92 -10.31
CA ARG A 85 -26.74 -19.48 -10.42
C ARG A 85 -26.79 -21.01 -10.54
N SER A 86 -25.67 -21.67 -10.81
CA SER A 86 -25.64 -23.11 -11.11
C SER A 86 -25.68 -24.04 -9.88
N GLY A 87 -25.63 -23.48 -8.66
CA GLY A 87 -25.92 -24.18 -7.41
C GLY A 87 -24.74 -24.96 -6.81
N ARG A 88 -24.99 -25.65 -5.67
CA ARG A 88 -23.96 -26.21 -4.75
C ARG A 88 -22.89 -27.12 -5.35
N ALA A 89 -23.17 -27.80 -6.47
CA ALA A 89 -22.19 -28.65 -7.15
C ALA A 89 -21.13 -27.84 -7.89
N ALA A 90 -21.47 -26.62 -8.33
CA ALA A 90 -20.57 -25.70 -9.01
C ALA A 90 -19.78 -24.80 -8.04
N ASP A 91 -20.17 -24.73 -6.76
CA ASP A 91 -19.45 -23.99 -5.71
C ASP A 91 -18.00 -24.47 -5.52
N LEU A 92 -17.66 -25.69 -5.99
CA LEU A 92 -16.30 -26.23 -5.97
C LEU A 92 -15.48 -25.89 -7.23
N VAL A 93 -16.13 -25.41 -8.30
CA VAL A 93 -15.48 -25.05 -9.57
C VAL A 93 -15.04 -23.60 -9.50
N ALA A 94 -13.75 -23.38 -9.27
CA ALA A 94 -13.19 -22.03 -9.24
C ALA A 94 -13.00 -21.46 -10.65
N LEU A 95 -13.48 -20.23 -10.85
CA LEU A 95 -13.38 -19.46 -12.09
C LEU A 95 -11.97 -18.87 -12.27
N GLY A 96 -11.28 -19.30 -13.31
CA GLY A 96 -10.07 -18.67 -13.81
C GLY A 96 -10.36 -17.59 -14.85
N VAL A 97 -9.59 -16.50 -14.85
CA VAL A 97 -9.77 -15.39 -15.79
C VAL A 97 -8.49 -15.16 -16.58
N VAL A 98 -8.58 -15.19 -17.91
CA VAL A 98 -7.51 -14.72 -18.82
C VAL A 98 -8.04 -13.48 -19.54
N PRO A 99 -7.67 -12.26 -19.08
CA PRO A 99 -8.27 -11.03 -19.55
C PRO A 99 -7.81 -10.67 -20.98
N THR A 100 -8.76 -10.43 -21.88
CA THR A 100 -8.50 -9.95 -23.27
C THR A 100 -9.25 -8.66 -23.61
N GLY A 101 -9.90 -8.04 -22.62
CA GLY A 101 -10.58 -6.76 -22.77
C GLY A 101 -9.64 -5.56 -22.66
N THR A 102 -10.19 -4.37 -22.86
CA THR A 102 -9.45 -3.10 -22.77
C THR A 102 -9.28 -2.63 -21.32
N ALA A 103 -10.30 -2.86 -20.48
CA ALA A 103 -10.37 -2.37 -19.10
C ALA A 103 -9.84 -3.41 -18.10
N ASN A 104 -10.45 -4.60 -18.14
CA ASN A 104 -10.16 -5.77 -17.30
C ASN A 104 -10.19 -5.42 -15.81
N LEU A 105 -11.20 -4.67 -15.39
CA LEU A 105 -11.36 -4.18 -14.03
C LEU A 105 -11.51 -5.33 -13.03
N TRP A 106 -12.24 -6.39 -13.37
CA TRP A 106 -12.29 -7.59 -12.52
C TRP A 106 -10.90 -8.22 -12.37
N ALA A 107 -10.17 -8.39 -13.47
CA ALA A 107 -8.82 -8.95 -13.48
C ALA A 107 -7.81 -8.11 -12.66
N ARG A 108 -7.96 -6.77 -12.68
CA ARG A 108 -7.18 -5.84 -11.87
C ARG A 108 -7.51 -5.98 -10.39
N THR A 109 -8.79 -6.07 -10.05
CA THR A 109 -9.23 -6.26 -8.66
C THR A 109 -8.80 -7.62 -8.12
N ILE A 110 -8.73 -8.65 -8.97
CA ILE A 110 -8.16 -9.94 -8.57
C ILE A 110 -6.63 -10.03 -8.70
N GLY A 111 -5.93 -8.96 -9.10
CA GLY A 111 -4.46 -8.92 -9.13
C GLY A 111 -3.80 -9.81 -10.19
N ILE A 112 -4.55 -10.32 -11.17
CA ILE A 112 -4.01 -11.14 -12.27
C ILE A 112 -3.62 -10.30 -13.49
N HIS A 113 -4.11 -9.06 -13.59
CA HIS A 113 -3.80 -8.17 -14.70
C HIS A 113 -2.32 -7.71 -14.70
N GLY A 114 -1.73 -7.57 -15.90
CA GLY A 114 -0.35 -7.12 -16.09
C GLY A 114 0.71 -8.25 -16.12
N ARG A 115 0.30 -9.50 -15.92
CA ARG A 115 1.15 -10.69 -16.03
C ARG A 115 1.28 -11.17 -17.48
N GLY A 116 2.30 -11.99 -17.74
CA GLY A 116 2.43 -12.68 -19.03
C GLY A 116 1.25 -13.61 -19.30
N VAL A 117 0.90 -13.84 -20.57
CA VAL A 117 -0.29 -14.63 -20.93
C VAL A 117 -0.19 -16.10 -20.47
N ASP A 118 1.00 -16.71 -20.53
CA ASP A 118 1.22 -18.07 -20.02
C ASP A 118 1.13 -18.14 -18.49
N GLU A 119 1.69 -17.17 -17.78
CA GLU A 119 1.60 -17.08 -16.31
C GLU A 119 0.15 -16.86 -15.86
N THR A 120 -0.58 -16.00 -16.57
CA THR A 120 -2.00 -15.75 -16.35
C THR A 120 -2.81 -17.04 -16.55
N ALA A 121 -2.51 -17.83 -17.59
CA ALA A 121 -3.15 -19.12 -17.82
C ALA A 121 -2.82 -20.13 -16.71
N ASP A 122 -1.58 -20.15 -16.22
CA ASP A 122 -1.19 -21.02 -15.10
C ASP A 122 -1.95 -20.66 -13.81
N VAL A 123 -2.10 -19.38 -13.50
CA VAL A 123 -2.91 -18.90 -12.37
C VAL A 123 -4.39 -19.20 -12.59
N ALA A 124 -4.93 -18.98 -13.79
CA ALA A 124 -6.33 -19.25 -14.08
C ALA A 124 -6.70 -20.74 -13.91
N LEU A 125 -5.75 -21.66 -14.08
CA LEU A 125 -5.97 -23.10 -13.92
C LEU A 125 -5.75 -23.57 -12.48
N ASP A 126 -4.65 -23.20 -11.83
CA ASP A 126 -4.24 -23.76 -10.53
C ASP A 126 -3.81 -22.73 -9.49
N GLY A 127 -4.03 -21.44 -9.75
CA GLY A 127 -3.81 -20.40 -8.75
C GLY A 127 -4.64 -20.63 -7.49
N PRO A 128 -4.26 -20.07 -6.34
CA PRO A 128 -5.08 -20.10 -5.14
C PRO A 128 -6.53 -19.65 -5.39
N THR A 129 -7.46 -20.33 -4.73
CA THR A 129 -8.88 -19.95 -4.75
C THR A 129 -9.18 -18.94 -3.66
N ARG A 130 -10.09 -18.03 -3.96
CA ARG A 130 -10.73 -17.16 -2.97
C ARG A 130 -12.18 -16.93 -3.35
N ASP A 131 -12.98 -16.54 -2.37
CA ASP A 131 -14.35 -16.12 -2.61
C ASP A 131 -14.38 -14.81 -3.41
N SER A 132 -15.45 -14.63 -4.17
CA SER A 132 -15.80 -13.39 -4.83
C SER A 132 -17.30 -13.17 -4.74
N ASP A 133 -17.67 -12.02 -4.18
CA ASP A 133 -19.03 -11.52 -4.14
C ASP A 133 -19.46 -11.09 -5.55
N LEU A 134 -20.75 -11.21 -5.83
CA LEU A 134 -21.35 -10.71 -7.06
C LEU A 134 -22.53 -9.80 -6.69
N ALA A 135 -22.60 -8.63 -7.31
CA ALA A 135 -23.70 -7.72 -7.12
C ALA A 135 -24.81 -8.00 -8.14
N TRP A 136 -26.03 -7.57 -7.84
CA TRP A 136 -27.16 -7.58 -8.75
C TRP A 136 -27.86 -6.23 -8.73
N LEU A 137 -28.53 -5.90 -9.83
CA LEU A 137 -29.31 -4.69 -10.03
C LEU A 137 -30.64 -5.06 -10.67
N THR A 138 -31.74 -4.62 -10.08
CA THR A 138 -33.06 -4.57 -10.70
C THR A 138 -33.40 -3.11 -11.01
N THR A 139 -33.64 -2.81 -12.29
CA THR A 139 -34.14 -1.51 -12.75
C THR A 139 -35.66 -1.57 -12.92
N THR A 140 -36.34 -0.48 -12.58
CA THR A 140 -37.75 -0.25 -12.93
C THR A 140 -37.82 0.92 -13.89
N HIS A 141 -38.47 0.73 -15.03
CA HIS A 141 -38.64 1.73 -16.09
C HIS A 141 -39.94 2.53 -15.88
N ALA A 142 -40.08 3.64 -16.61
CA ALA A 142 -41.24 4.54 -16.47
C ALA A 142 -42.58 3.87 -16.83
N ASP A 143 -42.57 2.82 -17.64
CA ASP A 143 -43.74 2.01 -17.99
C ASP A 143 -44.08 0.93 -16.93
N GLY A 144 -43.32 0.87 -15.83
CA GLY A 144 -43.47 -0.11 -14.77
C GLY A 144 -42.80 -1.45 -15.05
N SER A 145 -42.19 -1.65 -16.21
CA SER A 145 -41.43 -2.87 -16.51
C SER A 145 -40.15 -2.93 -15.67
N THR A 146 -39.73 -4.14 -15.31
CA THR A 146 -38.51 -4.37 -14.53
C THR A 146 -37.53 -5.26 -15.28
N ARG A 147 -36.23 -4.98 -15.16
CA ARG A 147 -35.15 -5.83 -15.68
C ARG A 147 -34.11 -6.06 -14.60
N SER A 148 -33.57 -7.28 -14.55
CA SER A 148 -32.52 -7.63 -13.60
C SER A 148 -31.21 -7.94 -14.32
N HIS A 149 -30.12 -7.52 -13.72
CA HIS A 149 -28.77 -7.58 -14.25
C HIS A 149 -27.82 -8.04 -13.14
N ASP A 150 -26.86 -8.88 -13.48
CA ASP A 150 -25.71 -9.12 -12.62
C ASP A 150 -24.73 -7.96 -12.79
N VAL A 151 -24.01 -7.62 -11.71
CA VAL A 151 -23.07 -6.50 -11.70
C VAL A 151 -21.75 -7.04 -11.17
N ALA A 152 -20.75 -7.03 -12.04
CA ALA A 152 -19.45 -7.61 -11.72
C ALA A 152 -18.50 -6.58 -11.11
N VAL A 153 -18.60 -5.33 -11.55
CA VAL A 153 -17.65 -4.27 -11.25
C VAL A 153 -18.36 -3.08 -10.60
N VAL A 154 -19.29 -2.46 -11.35
CA VAL A 154 -19.98 -1.24 -10.93
C VAL A 154 -21.25 -1.03 -11.75
N ALA A 155 -22.33 -0.66 -11.08
CA ALA A 155 -23.52 -0.07 -11.68
C ALA A 155 -23.56 1.42 -11.37
N GLY A 156 -24.13 2.22 -12.27
CA GLY A 156 -24.21 3.65 -12.04
C GLY A 156 -25.38 4.32 -12.74
N VAL A 157 -25.76 5.47 -12.20
CA VAL A 157 -26.88 6.29 -12.66
C VAL A 157 -26.48 7.77 -12.72
N GLY A 158 -26.97 8.47 -13.74
CA GLY A 158 -26.72 9.89 -13.98
C GLY A 158 -25.59 10.14 -14.98
N MET A 159 -24.78 11.18 -14.74
CA MET A 159 -23.83 11.72 -15.72
C MET A 159 -22.87 10.68 -16.32
N ASP A 160 -22.43 9.69 -15.54
CA ASP A 160 -21.55 8.62 -16.02
C ASP A 160 -22.27 7.68 -17.01
N ALA A 161 -23.50 7.28 -16.68
CA ALA A 161 -24.35 6.48 -17.55
C ALA A 161 -24.64 7.19 -18.87
N GLU A 162 -24.92 8.49 -18.81
CA GLU A 162 -25.16 9.29 -20.00
C GLU A 162 -23.90 9.43 -20.87
N ALA A 163 -22.71 9.49 -20.25
CA ALA A 163 -21.45 9.48 -20.98
C ALA A 163 -21.30 8.17 -21.75
N PHE A 164 -21.51 7.01 -21.10
CA PHE A 164 -21.50 5.69 -21.74
C PHE A 164 -22.55 5.55 -22.85
N ALA A 165 -23.76 6.09 -22.67
CA ALA A 165 -24.81 6.05 -23.69
C ALA A 165 -24.50 6.90 -24.93
N SER A 166 -23.63 7.91 -24.80
CA SER A 166 -23.26 8.81 -25.92
C SER A 166 -22.02 8.38 -26.70
N VAL A 167 -21.27 7.38 -26.23
CA VAL A 167 -20.14 6.83 -26.97
C VAL A 167 -20.67 5.73 -27.90
N GLU A 168 -20.84 6.04 -29.19
CA GLU A 168 -21.25 5.05 -30.21
C GLU A 168 -20.27 3.87 -30.28
N ASP A 169 -20.79 2.68 -30.61
CA ASP A 169 -20.03 1.42 -30.59
C ASP A 169 -18.78 1.42 -31.51
N GLY A 170 -18.69 2.33 -32.48
CA GLY A 170 -17.54 2.51 -33.36
C GLY A 170 -16.33 3.24 -32.73
N GLU A 171 -16.55 4.13 -31.76
CA GLU A 171 -15.47 4.93 -31.13
C GLU A 171 -14.76 4.19 -29.98
N LYS A 172 -15.39 3.14 -29.44
CA LYS A 172 -14.83 2.26 -28.39
C LYS A 172 -13.55 1.53 -28.81
N HIS A 173 -13.30 1.37 -30.12
CA HIS A 173 -12.21 0.52 -30.62
C HIS A 173 -10.89 1.27 -30.91
N ARG A 174 -10.86 2.61 -30.94
CA ARG A 174 -9.66 3.37 -31.36
C ARG A 174 -9.19 4.47 -30.40
N LEU A 175 -10.06 5.07 -29.60
CA LEU A 175 -9.68 6.21 -28.74
C LEU A 175 -9.57 5.91 -27.24
N GLY A 176 -10.10 4.78 -26.76
CA GLY A 176 -9.96 4.35 -25.36
C GLY A 176 -10.48 5.37 -24.32
N TRP A 177 -9.93 5.28 -23.09
CA TRP A 177 -10.30 6.10 -21.92
C TRP A 177 -10.32 7.64 -22.11
N PRO A 178 -9.42 8.24 -22.92
CA PRO A 178 -9.47 9.68 -23.19
C PRO A 178 -10.82 10.18 -23.73
N ALA A 179 -11.47 9.42 -24.61
CA ALA A 179 -12.79 9.81 -25.15
C ALA A 179 -13.88 9.81 -24.08
N TYR A 180 -13.83 8.83 -23.17
CA TYR A 180 -14.74 8.73 -22.02
C TYR A 180 -14.53 9.89 -21.03
N PHE A 181 -13.29 10.21 -20.65
CA PHE A 181 -13.01 11.37 -19.78
C PHE A 181 -13.40 12.70 -20.45
N ALA A 182 -13.21 12.83 -21.76
CA ALA A 182 -13.68 13.99 -22.50
C ALA A 182 -15.22 14.10 -22.51
N ALA A 183 -15.94 12.98 -22.61
CA ALA A 183 -17.39 12.94 -22.51
C ALA A 183 -17.88 13.33 -21.11
N LEU A 184 -17.25 12.81 -20.05
CA LEU A 184 -17.49 13.22 -18.66
C LEU A 184 -17.26 14.72 -18.47
N ALA A 185 -16.14 15.26 -18.96
CA ALA A 185 -15.80 16.67 -18.85
C ALA A 185 -16.81 17.58 -19.57
N ARG A 186 -17.29 17.19 -20.76
CA ARG A 186 -18.34 17.92 -21.48
C ARG A 186 -19.67 17.95 -20.71
N ARG A 187 -19.98 16.90 -19.95
CA ARG A 187 -21.21 16.79 -19.17
C ARG A 187 -21.09 17.35 -17.75
N ALA A 188 -19.89 17.77 -17.33
CA ALA A 188 -19.59 18.33 -16.02
C ALA A 188 -20.40 19.60 -15.66
N THR A 189 -21.02 20.27 -16.64
CA THR A 189 -21.91 21.43 -16.49
C THR A 189 -23.42 21.16 -16.69
N GLY A 190 -23.82 19.91 -16.97
CA GLY A 190 -25.23 19.51 -17.12
C GLY A 190 -26.10 19.65 -15.85
N ARG A 191 -27.41 19.35 -15.97
CA ARG A 191 -28.35 19.42 -14.85
C ARG A 191 -28.08 18.30 -13.82
N PRO A 192 -28.19 18.56 -12.51
CA PRO A 192 -28.16 17.51 -11.50
C PRO A 192 -29.38 16.58 -11.61
N THR A 193 -29.20 15.32 -11.23
CA THR A 193 -30.26 14.35 -11.03
C THR A 193 -30.68 14.40 -9.57
N ARG A 194 -31.97 14.57 -9.31
CA ARG A 194 -32.52 14.49 -7.95
C ARG A 194 -32.92 13.05 -7.65
N LEU A 195 -32.45 12.53 -6.52
CA LEU A 195 -32.74 11.17 -6.08
C LEU A 195 -33.03 11.10 -4.58
N THR A 196 -33.68 10.01 -4.19
CA THR A 196 -33.75 9.54 -2.80
C THR A 196 -33.16 8.14 -2.75
N ALA A 197 -32.43 7.83 -1.67
CA ALA A 197 -31.80 6.53 -1.52
C ALA A 197 -32.13 5.90 -0.17
N ARG A 198 -32.14 4.58 -0.10
CA ARG A 198 -32.22 3.81 1.14
C ARG A 198 -31.10 2.79 1.16
N LEU A 199 -30.35 2.76 2.25
CA LEU A 199 -29.20 1.88 2.45
C LEU A 199 -29.50 0.97 3.65
N ASP A 200 -29.62 -0.33 3.44
CA ASP A 200 -29.99 -1.31 4.48
C ASP A 200 -31.22 -0.87 5.29
N GLY A 201 -32.24 -0.33 4.60
CA GLY A 201 -33.46 0.20 5.21
C GLY A 201 -33.37 1.62 5.79
N ARG A 202 -32.16 2.19 5.94
CA ARG A 202 -31.97 3.58 6.38
C ARG A 202 -32.18 4.55 5.23
N ALA A 203 -33.19 5.42 5.34
CA ALA A 203 -33.43 6.46 4.35
C ALA A 203 -32.36 7.55 4.39
N LEU A 204 -31.84 7.90 3.21
CA LEU A 204 -31.12 9.13 2.93
C LEU A 204 -32.12 10.17 2.42
N GLY A 205 -31.93 11.43 2.80
CA GLY A 205 -32.80 12.53 2.36
C GLY A 205 -32.69 12.78 0.84
N PRO A 206 -33.66 13.49 0.23
CA PRO A 206 -33.59 13.87 -1.17
C PRO A 206 -32.34 14.70 -1.45
N GLU A 207 -31.64 14.39 -2.54
CA GLU A 207 -30.40 15.07 -2.89
C GLU A 207 -30.21 15.22 -4.41
N ASP A 208 -29.67 16.38 -4.81
CA ASP A 208 -29.22 16.64 -6.17
C ASP A 208 -27.78 16.16 -6.36
N VAL A 209 -27.58 15.23 -7.30
CA VAL A 209 -26.30 14.60 -7.58
C VAL A 209 -25.92 14.75 -9.05
N ARG A 210 -24.65 14.54 -9.38
CA ARG A 210 -24.21 14.41 -10.78
C ARG A 210 -24.21 12.95 -11.20
N THR A 211 -23.75 12.06 -10.33
CA THR A 211 -23.85 10.61 -10.54
C THR A 211 -23.78 9.86 -9.22
N VAL A 212 -24.35 8.67 -9.21
CA VAL A 212 -24.14 7.67 -8.16
C VAL A 212 -23.57 6.42 -8.79
N LEU A 213 -22.56 5.87 -8.14
CA LEU A 213 -21.90 4.62 -8.51
C LEU A 213 -22.06 3.64 -7.35
N VAL A 214 -22.41 2.40 -7.67
CA VAL A 214 -22.60 1.32 -6.70
C VAL A 214 -21.87 0.09 -7.20
N GLY A 215 -20.91 -0.44 -6.43
CA GLY A 215 -20.16 -1.61 -6.89
C GLY A 215 -19.17 -2.18 -5.88
N ASN A 216 -18.50 -3.25 -6.28
CA ASN A 216 -17.53 -4.01 -5.46
C ASN A 216 -16.09 -3.87 -5.98
N CYS A 217 -15.86 -3.00 -6.96
CA CYS A 217 -14.55 -2.83 -7.59
C CYS A 217 -13.80 -1.63 -7.03
N ARG A 218 -12.60 -1.91 -6.49
CA ARG A 218 -11.72 -0.92 -5.87
C ARG A 218 -11.13 0.09 -6.85
N VAL A 219 -10.87 -0.37 -8.07
CA VAL A 219 -10.00 0.31 -9.01
C VAL A 219 -10.77 0.65 -10.28
N LEU A 220 -10.73 1.93 -10.64
CA LEU A 220 -11.11 2.39 -11.96
C LEU A 220 -9.95 2.20 -12.94
N PRO A 221 -10.25 2.27 -14.25
CA PRO A 221 -9.23 2.34 -15.28
C PRO A 221 -8.19 3.45 -15.00
N LEU A 222 -6.95 3.23 -15.43
CA LEU A 222 -5.74 4.00 -15.03
C LEU A 222 -5.27 3.79 -13.58
N GLY A 223 -5.88 2.88 -12.82
CA GLY A 223 -5.44 2.58 -11.45
C GLY A 223 -6.01 3.53 -10.39
N LEU A 224 -6.95 4.40 -10.76
CA LEU A 224 -7.51 5.40 -9.86
C LEU A 224 -8.45 4.74 -8.81
N PRO A 225 -8.26 5.01 -7.50
CA PRO A 225 -9.04 4.39 -6.44
C PRO A 225 -10.34 5.17 -6.19
N LEU A 226 -11.32 5.03 -7.08
CA LEU A 226 -12.59 5.74 -6.95
C LEU A 226 -13.41 5.27 -5.75
N MET A 227 -13.40 3.97 -5.46
CA MET A 227 -14.05 3.33 -4.30
C MET A 227 -12.99 2.52 -3.53
N PRO A 228 -12.06 3.16 -2.80
CA PRO A 228 -10.88 2.52 -2.22
C PRO A 228 -11.21 1.48 -1.15
N SER A 229 -12.38 1.60 -0.51
CA SER A 229 -12.91 0.66 0.48
C SER A 229 -13.59 -0.56 -0.15
N ALA A 230 -13.81 -0.57 -1.47
CA ALA A 230 -14.54 -1.65 -2.11
C ALA A 230 -13.75 -2.95 -2.08
N SER A 231 -14.44 -4.01 -1.67
CA SER A 231 -13.95 -5.37 -1.57
C SER A 231 -14.92 -6.30 -2.28
N MET A 232 -14.38 -7.29 -3.00
CA MET A 232 -15.22 -8.36 -3.57
C MET A 232 -15.41 -9.52 -2.58
N THR A 233 -15.20 -9.33 -1.28
CA THR A 233 -15.24 -10.44 -0.30
C THR A 233 -15.85 -10.09 1.06
N ASP A 234 -16.27 -8.84 1.26
CA ASP A 234 -16.80 -8.37 2.54
C ASP A 234 -18.34 -8.45 2.62
N GLY A 235 -18.99 -8.88 1.54
CA GLY A 235 -20.42 -8.99 1.39
C GLY A 235 -21.14 -7.65 1.47
N ARG A 236 -20.50 -6.55 1.06
CA ARG A 236 -21.08 -5.20 1.02
C ARG A 236 -20.87 -4.57 -0.37
N LEU A 237 -21.72 -3.59 -0.69
CA LEU A 237 -21.61 -2.71 -1.84
C LEU A 237 -21.09 -1.34 -1.38
N ASP A 238 -20.20 -0.73 -2.17
CA ASP A 238 -19.80 0.66 -1.99
C ASP A 238 -20.73 1.58 -2.79
N PHE A 239 -21.41 2.47 -2.09
CA PHE A 239 -22.33 3.46 -2.63
C PHE A 239 -21.64 4.83 -2.64
N LEU A 240 -21.18 5.26 -3.81
CA LEU A 240 -20.48 6.53 -4.02
C LEU A 240 -21.40 7.57 -4.65
N VAL A 241 -21.59 8.68 -3.95
CA VAL A 241 -22.30 9.87 -4.43
C VAL A 241 -21.30 10.91 -4.92
N VAL A 242 -21.48 11.37 -6.16
CA VAL A 242 -20.72 12.47 -6.76
C VAL A 242 -21.65 13.66 -6.96
N ALA A 243 -21.50 14.69 -6.14
CA ALA A 243 -22.37 15.88 -6.12
C ALA A 243 -21.57 17.20 -5.95
N PRO A 244 -20.67 17.55 -6.88
CA PRO A 244 -20.05 18.87 -6.89
C PRO A 244 -21.09 19.97 -7.11
N ARG A 245 -20.95 21.09 -6.40
CA ARG A 245 -21.89 22.24 -6.47
C ARG A 245 -21.57 23.26 -7.56
N SER A 246 -20.40 23.16 -8.20
CA SER A 246 -19.94 24.12 -9.22
C SER A 246 -18.84 23.50 -10.09
N VAL A 247 -18.43 24.22 -11.15
CA VAL A 247 -17.30 23.83 -12.02
C VAL A 247 -16.00 23.71 -11.20
N LEU A 248 -15.76 24.65 -10.28
CA LEU A 248 -14.64 24.57 -9.32
C LEU A 248 -14.77 23.37 -8.37
N GLY A 249 -16.00 22.94 -8.05
CA GLY A 249 -16.26 21.74 -7.26
C GLY A 249 -15.72 20.45 -7.89
N TRP A 250 -15.52 20.40 -9.22
CA TRP A 250 -14.87 19.27 -9.88
C TRP A 250 -13.38 19.15 -9.56
N ALA A 251 -12.69 20.26 -9.25
CA ALA A 251 -11.34 20.20 -8.72
C ALA A 251 -11.33 19.51 -7.34
N GLY A 252 -12.35 19.77 -6.52
CA GLY A 252 -12.57 19.06 -5.25
C GLY A 252 -12.85 17.56 -5.44
N VAL A 253 -13.57 17.18 -6.50
CA VAL A 253 -13.79 15.76 -6.85
C VAL A 253 -12.47 15.11 -7.27
N ALA A 254 -11.71 15.75 -8.17
CA ALA A 254 -10.41 15.24 -8.59
C ALA A 254 -9.46 15.09 -7.40
N ALA A 255 -9.39 16.10 -6.52
CA ALA A 255 -8.63 16.04 -5.29
C ALA A 255 -9.12 14.88 -4.39
N GLY A 256 -10.41 14.74 -4.14
CA GLY A 256 -10.95 13.68 -3.29
C GLY A 256 -10.78 12.26 -3.86
N VAL A 257 -10.69 12.08 -5.18
CA VAL A 257 -10.31 10.79 -5.78
C VAL A 257 -8.82 10.50 -5.57
N LEU A 258 -7.95 11.50 -5.75
CA LEU A 258 -6.51 11.38 -5.57
C LEU A 258 -6.11 11.18 -4.09
N THR A 259 -6.70 11.96 -3.19
CA THR A 259 -6.46 11.92 -1.74
C THR A 259 -7.33 10.91 -1.01
N ARG A 260 -8.26 10.24 -1.72
CA ARG A 260 -9.27 9.32 -1.18
C ARG A 260 -10.21 9.93 -0.14
N GLN A 261 -10.17 11.25 0.05
CA GLN A 261 -11.02 11.96 1.00
C GLN A 261 -12.47 12.04 0.53
N ARG A 262 -13.38 11.97 1.50
CA ARG A 262 -14.83 12.08 1.31
C ARG A 262 -15.34 13.19 2.19
N GLY A 263 -16.27 13.98 1.67
CA GLY A 263 -16.87 15.06 2.42
C GLY A 263 -17.43 16.16 1.54
N ARG A 264 -18.13 17.10 2.20
CA ARG A 264 -18.91 18.15 1.53
C ARG A 264 -18.07 19.06 0.62
N TRP A 265 -16.80 19.28 0.91
CA TRP A 265 -15.90 20.10 0.08
C TRP A 265 -15.40 19.36 -1.18
N THR A 266 -15.14 18.04 -1.07
CA THR A 266 -14.73 17.21 -2.22
C THR A 266 -15.88 16.93 -3.19
N GLY A 267 -17.13 17.09 -2.75
CA GLY A 267 -18.30 16.67 -3.54
C GLY A 267 -18.43 15.15 -3.66
N LEU A 268 -17.65 14.37 -2.90
CA LEU A 268 -17.69 12.91 -2.87
C LEU A 268 -18.17 12.44 -1.50
N ARG A 269 -19.11 11.50 -1.46
CA ARG A 269 -19.52 10.80 -0.24
C ARG A 269 -19.66 9.32 -0.53
N SER A 270 -19.15 8.49 0.36
CA SER A 270 -19.23 7.04 0.25
C SER A 270 -20.01 6.47 1.43
N HIS A 271 -20.81 5.46 1.14
CA HIS A 271 -21.50 4.65 2.13
C HIS A 271 -21.29 3.17 1.79
N ARG A 272 -21.44 2.29 2.77
CA ARG A 272 -21.42 0.83 2.56
C ARG A 272 -22.74 0.24 2.98
N ALA A 273 -23.30 -0.65 2.17
CA ALA A 273 -24.57 -1.29 2.43
C ALA A 273 -24.64 -2.68 1.78
N ARG A 274 -25.48 -3.59 2.29
CA ARG A 274 -25.76 -4.87 1.61
C ARG A 274 -26.88 -4.74 0.59
N HIS A 275 -27.81 -3.82 0.82
CA HIS A 275 -28.97 -3.54 0.00
C HIS A 275 -29.14 -2.04 -0.21
N VAL A 276 -29.30 -1.63 -1.46
CA VAL A 276 -29.40 -0.23 -1.88
C VAL A 276 -30.65 -0.05 -2.73
N VAL A 277 -31.48 0.92 -2.39
CA VAL A 277 -32.62 1.34 -3.20
C VAL A 277 -32.42 2.79 -3.58
N ILE A 278 -32.58 3.12 -4.86
CA ILE A 278 -32.50 4.49 -5.40
C ILE A 278 -33.80 4.77 -6.15
N ASP A 279 -34.52 5.81 -5.73
CA ASP A 279 -35.69 6.34 -6.40
C ASP A 279 -35.32 7.67 -7.07
N LEU A 280 -35.66 7.81 -8.35
CA LEU A 280 -35.30 8.95 -9.21
C LEU A 280 -36.55 9.78 -9.51
N ASP A 281 -36.41 11.11 -9.47
CA ASP A 281 -37.54 12.02 -9.75
C ASP A 281 -37.93 12.03 -11.24
N ALA A 282 -37.05 11.57 -12.13
CA ALA A 282 -37.28 11.47 -13.56
C ALA A 282 -36.51 10.27 -14.16
N PRO A 283 -36.94 9.74 -15.32
CA PRO A 283 -36.18 8.73 -16.06
C PRO A 283 -34.73 9.18 -16.27
N THR A 284 -33.78 8.38 -15.80
CA THR A 284 -32.35 8.69 -15.85
C THR A 284 -31.57 7.51 -16.39
N ALA A 285 -30.57 7.77 -17.23
CA ALA A 285 -29.72 6.72 -17.80
C ALA A 285 -29.00 5.89 -16.71
N VAL A 286 -28.91 4.58 -16.94
CA VAL A 286 -28.24 3.60 -16.08
C VAL A 286 -27.25 2.78 -16.89
N HIS A 287 -26.12 2.41 -16.27
CA HIS A 287 -25.17 1.46 -16.83
C HIS A 287 -24.83 0.34 -15.85
N VAL A 288 -24.43 -0.81 -16.41
CA VAL A 288 -23.90 -1.98 -15.69
C VAL A 288 -22.56 -2.36 -16.29
N ASP A 289 -21.49 -2.24 -15.49
CA ASP A 289 -20.09 -2.45 -15.87
C ASP A 289 -19.65 -1.66 -17.11
N GLY A 290 -20.30 -0.51 -17.34
CA GLY A 290 -20.06 0.38 -18.48
C GLY A 290 -20.94 0.10 -19.71
N ASP A 291 -21.80 -0.92 -19.66
CA ASP A 291 -22.82 -1.17 -20.68
C ASP A 291 -24.10 -0.39 -20.36
N PRO A 292 -24.61 0.47 -21.27
CA PRO A 292 -25.89 1.15 -21.07
C PRO A 292 -27.06 0.17 -21.02
N VAL A 293 -27.92 0.27 -19.99
CA VAL A 293 -29.12 -0.58 -19.83
C VAL A 293 -30.43 0.18 -19.98
N GLY A 294 -30.36 1.40 -20.52
CA GLY A 294 -31.50 2.30 -20.73
C GLY A 294 -31.74 3.26 -19.56
N GLU A 295 -32.93 3.88 -19.54
CA GLU A 295 -33.34 4.80 -18.48
C GLU A 295 -34.23 4.11 -17.45
N ALA A 296 -34.02 4.39 -16.16
CA ALA A 296 -34.83 3.86 -15.08
C ALA A 296 -35.40 5.00 -14.21
N VAL A 297 -36.47 4.70 -13.47
CA VAL A 297 -37.02 5.56 -12.41
C VAL A 297 -36.73 5.03 -11.01
N ARG A 298 -36.35 3.74 -10.91
CA ARG A 298 -35.93 3.11 -9.66
C ARG A 298 -34.85 2.06 -9.92
N LEU A 299 -33.86 2.00 -9.03
CA LEU A 299 -32.82 0.98 -9.00
C LEU A 299 -32.85 0.29 -7.64
N GLU A 300 -32.79 -1.04 -7.64
CA GLU A 300 -32.61 -1.84 -6.44
C GLU A 300 -31.40 -2.74 -6.62
N LEU A 301 -30.43 -2.64 -5.71
CA LEU A 301 -29.17 -3.36 -5.78
C LEU A 301 -28.93 -4.16 -4.51
N GLY A 302 -28.28 -5.30 -4.67
CA GLY A 302 -27.80 -6.09 -3.55
C GLY A 302 -26.55 -6.88 -3.92
N VAL A 303 -26.03 -7.59 -2.93
CA VAL A 303 -24.83 -8.41 -3.06
C VAL A 303 -25.13 -9.84 -2.65
N VAL A 304 -24.55 -10.79 -3.37
CA VAL A 304 -24.48 -12.20 -3.02
C VAL A 304 -23.06 -12.46 -2.49
N PRO A 305 -22.86 -12.58 -1.16
CA PRO A 305 -21.53 -12.84 -0.61
C PRO A 305 -21.03 -14.23 -1.02
N GLY A 306 -19.76 -14.32 -1.42
CA GLY A 306 -19.13 -15.58 -1.83
C GLY A 306 -19.83 -16.26 -3.01
N ALA A 307 -20.38 -15.47 -3.93
CA ALA A 307 -21.16 -15.97 -5.05
C ALA A 307 -20.38 -16.90 -5.99
N VAL A 308 -19.06 -16.70 -6.10
CA VAL A 308 -18.18 -17.47 -6.99
C VAL A 308 -16.80 -17.65 -6.37
N LEU A 309 -16.23 -18.86 -6.43
CA LEU A 309 -14.79 -19.05 -6.20
C LEU A 309 -13.99 -18.57 -7.41
N VAL A 310 -12.96 -17.77 -7.20
CA VAL A 310 -12.08 -17.28 -8.28
C VAL A 310 -10.64 -17.72 -8.06
N ARG A 311 -9.96 -18.06 -9.15
CA ARG A 311 -8.52 -18.33 -9.19
C ARG A 311 -7.78 -17.01 -9.33
N ALA A 312 -6.89 -16.73 -8.40
CA ALA A 312 -6.07 -15.53 -8.41
C ALA A 312 -4.64 -15.87 -8.00
N PRO A 313 -3.65 -14.99 -8.31
CA PRO A 313 -2.29 -15.22 -7.88
C PRO A 313 -2.24 -15.35 -6.35
N ALA A 314 -1.35 -16.22 -5.86
CA ALA A 314 -0.94 -16.12 -4.47
C ALA A 314 -0.47 -14.68 -4.23
N PRO A 315 -0.87 -14.02 -3.13
CA PRO A 315 -0.18 -12.80 -2.73
C PRO A 315 1.32 -13.13 -2.71
N ALA A 316 2.15 -12.29 -3.31
CA ALA A 316 3.56 -12.58 -3.49
C ALA A 316 4.21 -12.86 -2.12
N VAL A 317 4.51 -14.12 -1.85
CA VAL A 317 5.31 -14.58 -0.72
C VAL A 317 6.41 -15.46 -1.31
N ALA A 318 7.66 -15.08 -1.06
CA ALA A 318 8.80 -15.94 -1.33
C ALA A 318 8.66 -17.24 -0.53
N SER A 319 8.92 -18.37 -1.18
CA SER A 319 8.69 -19.70 -0.61
C SER A 319 9.39 -19.89 0.73
N SER A 320 8.68 -20.37 1.76
CA SER A 320 9.15 -21.42 2.67
C SER A 320 7.99 -21.95 3.50
N ALA A 321 8.16 -23.18 4.00
CA ALA A 321 7.13 -24.07 4.50
C ALA A 321 6.42 -23.59 5.79
N GLY A 322 5.11 -23.82 5.85
CA GLY A 322 4.28 -23.67 7.06
C GLY A 322 2.81 -23.67 6.68
N GLY A 323 2.05 -24.70 7.06
CA GLY A 323 0.61 -24.77 6.82
C GLY A 323 -0.18 -23.70 7.60
N PRO A 324 -1.48 -23.48 7.28
CA PRO A 324 -2.26 -22.44 7.94
C PRO A 324 -2.62 -22.84 9.38
N THR A 325 -1.98 -22.21 10.36
CA THR A 325 -2.44 -22.17 11.75
C THR A 325 -3.44 -21.02 11.94
N SER A 326 -4.62 -21.32 12.50
CA SER A 326 -5.60 -20.30 12.91
C SER A 326 -4.98 -19.43 14.01
N ILE A 327 -5.09 -18.11 13.91
CA ILE A 327 -4.49 -17.17 14.86
C ILE A 327 -4.94 -17.38 16.30
N ASP A 328 -6.16 -17.87 16.52
CA ASP A 328 -6.65 -18.26 17.85
C ASP A 328 -5.70 -19.24 18.56
N ARG A 329 -5.08 -20.17 17.81
CA ARG A 329 -4.09 -21.11 18.38
C ARG A 329 -2.73 -20.48 18.67
N ILE A 330 -2.40 -19.37 17.98
CA ILE A 330 -1.15 -18.64 18.22
C ILE A 330 -1.31 -17.76 19.46
N LEU A 331 -2.52 -17.22 19.70
CA LEU A 331 -2.83 -16.46 20.91
C LEU A 331 -2.89 -17.35 22.18
N ASP A 332 -3.15 -18.67 22.03
CA ASP A 332 -3.11 -19.62 23.15
C ASP A 332 -1.68 -19.92 23.67
N ASP A 333 -0.65 -19.76 22.82
CA ASP A 333 0.78 -19.93 23.15
C ASP A 333 1.63 -18.89 22.40
N PRO A 334 1.62 -17.61 22.85
CA PRO A 334 2.16 -16.50 22.09
C PRO A 334 3.68 -16.48 22.13
N THR A 335 4.32 -16.62 20.97
CA THR A 335 5.73 -16.30 20.78
C THR A 335 5.89 -15.05 19.90
N PRO A 336 6.90 -14.19 20.15
CA PRO A 336 7.16 -13.00 19.34
C PRO A 336 7.23 -13.30 17.85
N GLU A 337 7.97 -14.34 17.46
CA GLU A 337 8.17 -14.73 16.07
C GLU A 337 6.87 -15.17 15.40
N ALA A 338 6.07 -16.01 16.06
CA ALA A 338 4.82 -16.52 15.49
C ALA A 338 3.77 -15.42 15.33
N LEU A 339 3.64 -14.52 16.31
CA LEU A 339 2.72 -13.39 16.24
C LEU A 339 3.15 -12.37 15.17
N ALA A 340 4.45 -12.03 15.12
CA ALA A 340 4.96 -11.10 14.12
C ALA A 340 4.78 -11.67 12.69
N GLN A 341 5.05 -12.96 12.51
CA GLN A 341 4.81 -13.64 11.24
C GLN A 341 3.34 -13.63 10.84
N ALA A 342 2.43 -13.90 11.79
CA ALA A 342 0.99 -13.91 11.54
C ALA A 342 0.45 -12.53 11.13
N LEU A 343 0.91 -11.47 11.79
CA LEU A 343 0.47 -10.10 11.52
C LEU A 343 1.11 -9.47 10.28
N ARG A 344 2.35 -9.85 9.92
CA ARG A 344 3.00 -9.45 8.65
C ARG A 344 2.38 -10.12 7.42
N HIS A 345 1.98 -11.39 7.58
CA HIS A 345 1.37 -12.20 6.53
C HIS A 345 -0.05 -12.61 6.90
N PRO A 346 -1.01 -11.66 6.91
CA PRO A 346 -2.39 -11.95 7.21
C PRO A 346 -3.04 -12.72 6.07
N GLY A 347 -2.79 -14.03 6.00
CA GLY A 347 -3.52 -14.92 5.13
C GLY A 347 -5.00 -14.91 5.52
N ARG A 348 -5.87 -14.35 4.68
CA ARG A 348 -7.35 -14.35 4.83
C ARG A 348 -7.94 -13.51 5.98
N TRP A 349 -7.38 -12.35 6.30
CA TRP A 349 -7.96 -11.52 7.36
C TRP A 349 -9.00 -10.58 6.76
N ARG A 350 -10.26 -10.69 7.22
CA ARG A 350 -11.33 -9.77 6.86
C ARG A 350 -11.10 -8.46 7.60
N LEU A 351 -10.96 -7.34 6.88
CA LEU A 351 -10.91 -6.00 7.49
C LEU A 351 -12.24 -5.70 8.20
N GLY A 352 -12.19 -5.48 9.51
CA GLY A 352 -13.30 -5.15 10.41
C GLY A 352 -12.90 -5.28 11.88
N HIS A 353 -13.76 -4.84 12.81
CA HIS A 353 -13.48 -4.77 14.26
C HIS A 353 -12.86 -6.05 14.89
N ALA A 354 -13.20 -7.23 14.37
CA ALA A 354 -12.59 -8.50 14.83
C ALA A 354 -11.08 -8.57 14.53
N HIS A 355 -10.61 -7.98 13.43
CA HIS A 355 -9.19 -7.88 13.11
C HIS A 355 -8.48 -6.91 14.07
N GLU A 356 -9.08 -5.74 14.33
CA GLU A 356 -8.54 -4.76 15.26
C GLU A 356 -8.39 -5.33 16.68
N VAL A 357 -9.37 -6.14 17.11
CA VAL A 357 -9.33 -6.92 18.34
C VAL A 357 -8.17 -7.92 18.36
N VAL A 358 -7.94 -8.64 17.25
CA VAL A 358 -6.81 -9.59 17.14
C VAL A 358 -5.45 -8.89 17.17
N VAL A 359 -5.33 -7.72 16.52
CA VAL A 359 -4.12 -6.90 16.61
C VAL A 359 -3.88 -6.52 18.06
N ARG A 360 -4.88 -5.95 18.74
CA ARG A 360 -4.79 -5.63 20.17
C ARG A 360 -4.36 -6.86 20.98
N ASP A 361 -5.06 -7.97 20.85
CA ASP A 361 -4.82 -9.17 21.67
C ASP A 361 -3.41 -9.73 21.46
N ALA A 362 -2.86 -9.65 20.24
CA ALA A 362 -1.48 -10.04 19.97
C ALA A 362 -0.45 -9.17 20.72
N PHE A 363 -0.67 -7.85 20.81
CA PHE A 363 0.18 -6.96 21.60
C PHE A 363 0.06 -7.23 23.10
N LEU A 364 -1.18 -7.40 23.57
CA LEU A 364 -1.47 -7.62 24.99
C LEU A 364 -1.01 -9.00 25.49
N ALA A 365 -0.78 -9.95 24.58
CA ALA A 365 -0.32 -11.31 24.90
C ALA A 365 1.17 -11.40 25.25
N LEU A 366 1.96 -10.35 25.00
CA LEU A 366 3.41 -10.32 25.25
C LEU A 366 3.77 -9.25 26.29
N GLU A 367 4.80 -9.53 27.09
CA GLU A 367 5.25 -8.69 28.19
C GLU A 367 6.77 -8.47 28.13
N GLY A 368 7.25 -7.38 28.74
CA GLY A 368 8.67 -7.04 28.84
C GLY A 368 9.44 -7.16 27.51
N SER A 369 10.62 -7.79 27.54
CA SER A 369 11.51 -7.92 26.38
C SER A 369 10.93 -8.76 25.24
N ALA A 370 9.96 -9.64 25.50
CA ALA A 370 9.27 -10.40 24.46
C ALA A 370 8.40 -9.48 23.59
N LEU A 371 7.74 -8.48 24.21
CA LEU A 371 6.99 -7.46 23.49
C LEU A 371 7.93 -6.57 22.67
N THR A 372 9.07 -6.16 23.24
CA THR A 372 10.10 -5.39 22.52
C THR A 372 10.59 -6.14 21.28
N ARG A 373 10.98 -7.41 21.43
CA ARG A 373 11.40 -8.27 20.32
C ARG A 373 10.32 -8.42 19.25
N PHE A 374 9.06 -8.60 19.64
CA PHE A 374 7.93 -8.65 18.70
C PHE A 374 7.78 -7.37 17.89
N LYS A 375 7.88 -6.19 18.53
CA LYS A 375 7.80 -4.90 17.84
C LYS A 375 8.96 -4.69 16.85
N SER A 376 10.19 -5.02 17.22
CA SER A 376 11.35 -4.97 16.31
C SER A 376 11.19 -5.97 15.14
N LEU A 377 10.63 -7.15 15.44
CA LEU A 377 10.21 -8.15 14.45
C LEU A 377 8.98 -7.73 13.64
N LEU A 378 8.31 -6.60 13.92
CA LEU A 378 7.28 -6.02 13.05
C LEU A 378 7.87 -4.94 12.14
N ASN A 379 8.87 -4.18 12.59
CA ASN A 379 9.54 -3.14 11.79
C ASN A 379 10.59 -3.64 10.78
N SER A 380 11.30 -4.73 11.06
CA SER A 380 12.30 -5.35 10.16
C SER A 380 11.77 -5.91 8.80
N GLY A 381 10.52 -5.59 8.44
CA GLY A 381 9.78 -6.19 7.34
C GLY A 381 10.14 -5.49 6.03
N ARG A 382 10.05 -6.22 4.92
CA ARG A 382 10.35 -5.64 3.58
C ARG A 382 9.13 -4.97 2.92
N ASP A 383 8.00 -4.88 3.61
CA ASP A 383 6.75 -4.30 3.11
C ASP A 383 6.27 -3.12 3.99
N HIS A 384 5.06 -2.62 3.77
CA HIS A 384 4.48 -1.47 4.49
C HIS A 384 3.70 -1.85 5.74
N ARG A 385 3.80 -3.11 6.19
CA ARG A 385 3.08 -3.60 7.37
C ARG A 385 3.98 -3.57 8.59
N ASP A 386 4.52 -2.38 8.84
CA ASP A 386 5.31 -2.11 10.04
C ASP A 386 4.40 -1.77 11.23
N LEU A 387 5.04 -1.50 12.37
CA LEU A 387 4.38 -1.26 13.64
C LEU A 387 3.46 -0.03 13.59
N GLU A 388 3.87 1.02 12.89
CA GLU A 388 3.06 2.24 12.72
C GLU A 388 1.78 1.92 11.93
N HIS A 389 1.92 1.24 10.78
CA HIS A 389 0.77 0.87 9.96
C HIS A 389 -0.24 0.02 10.75
N LEU A 390 0.22 -0.97 11.51
CA LEU A 390 -0.68 -1.84 12.29
C LEU A 390 -1.43 -1.07 13.38
N VAL A 391 -0.78 -0.18 14.12
CA VAL A 391 -1.40 0.48 15.28
C VAL A 391 -2.19 1.73 14.87
N PHE A 392 -1.70 2.51 13.91
CA PHE A 392 -2.30 3.79 13.56
C PHE A 392 -3.21 3.74 12.33
N ASP A 393 -2.98 2.80 11.39
CA ASP A 393 -3.77 2.70 10.15
C ASP A 393 -4.72 1.50 10.11
N VAL A 394 -4.39 0.37 10.76
CA VAL A 394 -5.25 -0.83 10.78
C VAL A 394 -6.25 -0.81 11.93
N VAL A 395 -5.86 -0.33 13.11
CA VAL A 395 -6.73 -0.25 14.29
C VAL A 395 -7.51 1.08 14.27
N ASP A 396 -8.70 1.09 13.67
CA ASP A 396 -9.57 2.27 13.58
C ASP A 396 -10.20 2.64 14.94
N ASP A 397 -10.47 1.68 15.82
CA ASP A 397 -11.08 1.89 17.14
C ASP A 397 -10.09 2.54 18.12
N GLU A 398 -10.42 3.76 18.57
CA GLU A 398 -9.60 4.54 19.50
C GLU A 398 -9.41 3.85 20.87
N GLY A 399 -10.38 3.05 21.32
CA GLY A 399 -10.29 2.30 22.56
C GLY A 399 -9.29 1.16 22.46
N LEU A 400 -9.38 0.35 21.40
CA LEU A 400 -8.43 -0.74 21.14
C LEU A 400 -7.00 -0.22 20.94
N ARG A 401 -6.85 0.91 20.24
CA ARG A 401 -5.56 1.57 20.06
C ARG A 401 -4.98 2.04 21.40
N ARG A 402 -5.81 2.62 22.26
CA ARG A 402 -5.39 3.04 23.60
C ARG A 402 -4.92 1.84 24.44
N ASP A 403 -5.64 0.71 24.40
CA ASP A 403 -5.24 -0.51 25.11
C ASP A 403 -3.83 -0.96 24.71
N ILE A 404 -3.52 -0.95 23.41
CA ILE A 404 -2.19 -1.30 22.89
C ILE A 404 -1.11 -0.35 23.42
N LEU A 405 -1.33 0.96 23.28
CA LEU A 405 -0.33 1.97 23.64
C LEU A 405 -0.10 2.02 25.17
N ASP A 406 -1.15 1.86 25.97
CA ASP A 406 -1.02 1.79 27.43
C ASP A 406 -0.27 0.53 27.87
N HIS A 407 -0.54 -0.62 27.24
CA HIS A 407 0.19 -1.85 27.51
C HIS A 407 1.68 -1.71 27.18
N ILE A 408 2.01 -1.20 25.99
CA ILE A 408 3.40 -0.92 25.58
C ILE A 408 4.10 -0.04 26.61
N ARG A 409 3.47 1.08 27.00
CA ARG A 409 4.03 2.04 27.96
C ARG A 409 4.31 1.40 29.31
N VAL A 410 3.42 0.53 29.81
CA VAL A 410 3.61 -0.16 31.09
C VAL A 410 4.74 -1.17 30.99
N GLN A 411 4.74 -2.01 29.96
CA GLN A 411 5.73 -3.08 29.81
C GLN A 411 7.15 -2.53 29.61
N ALA A 412 7.29 -1.39 28.93
CA ALA A 412 8.58 -0.74 28.70
C ALA A 412 9.32 -0.30 29.98
N GLN A 413 8.60 -0.04 31.09
CA GLN A 413 9.22 0.44 32.33
C GLN A 413 10.16 -0.56 32.99
N GLY A 414 10.02 -1.86 32.68
CA GLY A 414 10.82 -2.95 33.24
C GLY A 414 11.85 -3.52 32.27
N VAL A 415 12.06 -2.89 31.11
CA VAL A 415 12.91 -3.40 30.03
C VAL A 415 14.23 -2.65 30.02
N GLU A 416 15.31 -3.33 30.42
CA GLU A 416 16.69 -2.85 30.25
C GLU A 416 17.19 -3.24 28.85
N VAL A 417 16.61 -2.67 27.80
CA VAL A 417 17.05 -2.92 26.42
C VAL A 417 17.67 -1.64 25.87
N PRO A 418 19.00 -1.58 25.67
CA PRO A 418 19.63 -0.44 25.02
C PRO A 418 19.55 -0.59 23.50
N ASP A 419 18.33 -0.69 22.95
CA ASP A 419 18.14 -0.71 21.50
C ASP A 419 18.26 0.72 20.96
N LEU A 420 19.00 0.87 19.86
CA LEU A 420 19.22 2.13 19.17
C LEU A 420 18.45 2.15 17.86
N HIS A 421 17.53 3.10 17.71
CA HIS A 421 16.85 3.37 16.45
C HIS A 421 17.42 4.60 15.76
N VAL A 422 17.62 4.48 14.46
CA VAL A 422 18.08 5.60 13.62
C VAL A 422 16.87 6.18 12.92
N LEU A 423 16.44 7.37 13.33
CA LEU A 423 15.43 8.17 12.64
C LEU A 423 16.11 9.08 11.62
N SER A 424 15.84 8.88 10.34
CA SER A 424 16.52 9.63 9.29
C SER A 424 15.57 10.32 8.33
N ASP A 425 15.83 11.59 8.01
CA ASP A 425 15.22 12.18 6.82
C ASP A 425 15.82 11.59 5.53
N ILE A 426 15.13 11.78 4.41
CA ILE A 426 15.47 11.18 3.11
C ILE A 426 16.11 12.20 2.16
N ASP A 427 15.54 13.40 2.07
CA ASP A 427 15.98 14.40 1.11
C ASP A 427 17.27 15.09 1.63
N ASP A 428 18.25 15.36 0.76
CA ASP A 428 19.58 15.94 1.07
C ASP A 428 20.40 15.29 2.22
N THR A 429 19.97 14.14 2.72
CA THR A 429 20.62 13.40 3.82
C THR A 429 21.42 12.21 3.30
N LEU A 430 20.87 11.45 2.33
CA LEU A 430 21.55 10.29 1.71
C LEU A 430 22.22 10.61 0.38
N ARG A 431 21.65 11.56 -0.37
CA ARG A 431 22.13 11.96 -1.70
C ARG A 431 21.97 13.45 -1.88
N CYS A 432 22.90 14.06 -2.60
CA CYS A 432 22.79 15.45 -3.02
C CYS A 432 21.60 15.64 -3.95
N ALA A 433 20.62 16.48 -3.57
CA ALA A 433 19.39 16.70 -4.32
C ALA A 433 19.10 18.19 -4.58
N LEU A 434 18.94 19.01 -3.54
CA LEU A 434 18.41 20.38 -3.67
C LEU A 434 19.40 21.45 -3.19
N HIS A 435 19.87 21.35 -1.94
CA HIS A 435 20.57 22.44 -1.27
C HIS A 435 22.10 22.36 -1.37
N ASP A 436 22.65 21.13 -1.34
CA ASP A 436 24.09 20.94 -1.37
C ASP A 436 24.67 21.21 -2.76
N THR A 437 25.68 22.07 -2.84
CA THR A 437 26.39 22.40 -4.09
C THR A 437 27.79 21.80 -4.16
N ARG A 438 28.25 21.17 -3.09
CA ARG A 438 29.58 20.55 -2.98
C ARG A 438 29.70 19.26 -3.78
N TYR A 439 28.58 18.63 -4.10
CA TYR A 439 28.53 17.38 -4.88
C TYR A 439 27.68 17.56 -6.13
N PRO A 440 28.00 16.85 -7.23
CA PRO A 440 27.09 16.74 -8.37
C PRO A 440 25.72 16.21 -7.94
N ARG A 441 24.65 16.70 -8.56
CA ARG A 441 23.29 16.25 -8.21
C ARG A 441 23.11 14.75 -8.44
N GLY A 442 22.48 14.08 -7.48
CA GLY A 442 22.25 12.63 -7.49
C GLY A 442 23.40 11.81 -6.91
N THR A 443 24.52 12.44 -6.53
CA THR A 443 25.63 11.76 -5.85
C THR A 443 25.16 11.27 -4.47
N VAL A 444 25.35 9.98 -4.19
CA VAL A 444 25.23 9.41 -2.85
C VAL A 444 26.45 9.85 -2.04
N TYR A 445 26.25 10.44 -0.87
CA TYR A 445 27.36 11.01 -0.11
C TYR A 445 28.38 9.92 0.29
N PRO A 446 29.69 10.12 0.04
CA PRO A 446 30.69 9.10 0.31
C PRO A 446 30.69 8.62 1.77
N GLY A 447 30.49 7.32 1.97
CA GLY A 447 30.45 6.67 3.26
C GLY A 447 29.09 6.71 3.97
N VAL A 448 28.06 7.37 3.41
CA VAL A 448 26.76 7.50 4.09
C VAL A 448 26.07 6.16 4.30
N ILE A 449 26.11 5.26 3.33
CA ILE A 449 25.51 3.92 3.47
C ILE A 449 26.23 3.11 4.55
N ALA A 450 27.56 3.23 4.62
CA ALA A 450 28.36 2.58 5.64
C ALA A 450 28.08 3.16 7.04
N LEU A 451 27.85 4.47 7.16
CA LEU A 451 27.48 5.12 8.42
C LEU A 451 26.16 4.56 8.96
N TYR A 452 25.15 4.44 8.11
CA TYR A 452 23.86 3.90 8.50
C TYR A 452 23.96 2.44 8.93
N ARG A 453 24.72 1.62 8.21
CA ARG A 453 25.00 0.23 8.62
C ARG A 453 25.77 0.14 9.95
N ALA A 454 26.70 1.08 10.19
CA ALA A 454 27.47 1.10 11.43
C ALA A 454 26.62 1.50 12.64
N LEU A 455 25.67 2.44 12.46
CA LEU A 455 24.70 2.82 13.48
C LEU A 455 23.67 1.70 13.73
N ASP A 456 23.19 1.06 12.67
CA ASP A 456 22.27 -0.08 12.71
C ASP A 456 22.90 -1.30 13.42
N ALA A 457 24.21 -1.52 13.25
CA ALA A 457 24.94 -2.55 13.98
C ALA A 457 25.22 -2.18 15.46
N GLY A 458 25.11 -0.91 15.83
CA GLY A 458 25.41 -0.38 17.16
C GLY A 458 26.87 -0.48 17.60
N HIS A 459 27.13 -0.05 18.84
CA HIS A 459 28.48 -0.06 19.42
C HIS A 459 28.95 -1.45 19.86
N ALA A 460 28.08 -2.24 20.49
CA ALA A 460 28.43 -3.53 21.08
C ALA A 460 28.57 -4.68 20.06
N ALA A 461 28.14 -4.47 18.80
CA ALA A 461 28.09 -5.51 17.77
C ALA A 461 27.47 -6.84 18.28
N ASP A 462 26.43 -6.75 19.11
CA ASP A 462 25.67 -7.92 19.53
C ASP A 462 24.97 -8.51 18.30
N PRO A 463 25.30 -9.74 17.88
CA PRO A 463 24.68 -10.36 16.72
C PRO A 463 23.17 -10.60 16.86
N GLU A 464 22.58 -10.44 18.06
CA GLU A 464 21.15 -10.58 18.32
C GLU A 464 20.38 -9.24 18.42
N SER A 465 21.05 -8.07 18.50
CA SER A 465 20.39 -6.74 18.53
C SER A 465 20.51 -6.06 17.16
N PRO A 466 19.56 -6.27 16.24
CA PRO A 466 19.47 -5.40 15.08
C PRO A 466 19.01 -4.01 15.55
N GLY A 467 19.89 -3.00 15.43
CA GLY A 467 19.43 -1.61 15.39
C GLY A 467 18.49 -1.48 14.20
N ASP A 468 17.38 -0.77 14.38
CA ASP A 468 16.30 -0.74 13.41
C ASP A 468 16.28 0.65 12.75
N LEU A 469 16.84 0.72 11.55
CA LEU A 469 16.84 1.93 10.73
C LEU A 469 15.41 2.31 10.31
N THR A 470 14.99 3.51 10.66
CA THR A 470 13.66 4.03 10.36
C THR A 470 13.76 5.38 9.67
N PHE A 471 13.27 5.48 8.43
CA PHE A 471 13.24 6.76 7.73
C PHE A 471 11.98 7.56 8.11
N VAL A 472 12.14 8.82 8.50
CA VAL A 472 11.04 9.73 8.79
C VAL A 472 10.81 10.59 7.56
N THR A 473 9.61 10.58 7.00
CA THR A 473 9.29 11.43 5.84
C THR A 473 8.14 12.38 6.10
N ALA A 474 8.29 13.62 5.63
CA ALA A 474 7.21 14.61 5.58
C ALA A 474 6.30 14.44 4.35
N ARG A 475 6.55 13.44 3.49
CA ARG A 475 5.75 13.21 2.28
C ARG A 475 4.39 12.62 2.66
N PRO A 476 3.30 13.08 2.03
CA PRO A 476 1.96 12.61 2.34
C PRO A 476 1.82 11.11 2.07
N MET A 477 1.15 10.42 3.00
CA MET A 477 0.72 9.03 2.88
C MET A 477 0.13 8.72 1.49
N ASP A 478 0.67 7.69 0.83
CA ASP A 478 0.08 7.14 -0.38
C ASP A 478 -0.55 5.78 -0.07
N VAL A 479 -1.87 5.68 -0.21
CA VAL A 479 -2.65 4.54 0.29
C VAL A 479 -2.54 3.29 -0.64
N ALA A 480 -1.54 3.25 -1.52
CA ALA A 480 -1.11 2.06 -2.24
C ALA A 480 0.30 1.60 -1.82
N GLY A 481 0.94 2.34 -0.90
CA GLY A 481 2.34 2.22 -0.58
C GLY A 481 3.21 2.36 -1.83
N LEU A 482 2.79 2.97 -2.93
CA LEU A 482 3.55 3.05 -4.17
C LEU A 482 4.65 4.10 -4.11
N ILE A 483 4.42 5.25 -3.46
CA ILE A 483 5.44 6.27 -3.22
C ILE A 483 6.36 5.78 -2.11
N GLU A 484 5.81 5.21 -1.04
CA GLU A 484 6.57 4.60 0.05
C GLU A 484 7.39 3.39 -0.43
N GLN A 485 6.81 2.51 -1.25
CA GLN A 485 7.51 1.37 -1.87
C GLN A 485 8.45 1.83 -2.98
N HIS A 486 8.21 2.94 -3.67
CA HIS A 486 9.18 3.53 -4.59
C HIS A 486 10.37 4.09 -3.82
N THR A 487 10.13 4.76 -2.70
CA THR A 487 11.14 5.23 -1.75
C THR A 487 11.91 4.04 -1.15
N ARG A 488 11.24 3.04 -0.56
CA ARG A 488 11.86 1.80 -0.05
C ARG A 488 12.60 1.01 -1.14
N ARG A 489 12.08 0.91 -2.37
CA ARG A 489 12.80 0.25 -3.49
C ARG A 489 14.03 1.06 -3.89
N GLY A 490 13.93 2.39 -3.93
CA GLY A 490 15.06 3.28 -4.20
C GLY A 490 16.14 3.17 -3.12
N LEU A 491 15.75 3.17 -1.84
CA LEU A 491 16.65 2.97 -0.70
C LEU A 491 17.25 1.56 -0.66
N GLY A 492 16.45 0.53 -0.98
CA GLY A 492 16.90 -0.85 -1.07
C GLY A 492 17.94 -1.09 -2.18
N THR A 493 17.88 -0.34 -3.29
CA THR A 493 18.93 -0.39 -4.32
C THR A 493 20.25 0.25 -3.90
N LEU A 494 20.26 1.04 -2.83
CA LEU A 494 21.49 1.64 -2.25
C LEU A 494 22.21 0.70 -1.28
N GLY A 495 21.66 -0.49 -1.01
CA GLY A 495 22.26 -1.47 -0.10
C GLY A 495 22.10 -1.12 1.39
N LEU A 496 21.13 -0.29 1.75
CA LEU A 496 20.80 -0.02 3.17
C LEU A 496 20.33 -1.29 3.90
N PRO A 497 20.49 -1.36 5.24
CA PRO A 497 19.92 -2.43 6.04
C PRO A 497 18.37 -2.47 5.93
N PRO A 498 17.70 -3.54 6.41
CA PRO A 498 16.25 -3.55 6.54
C PRO A 498 15.78 -2.28 7.26
N HIS A 499 14.75 -1.62 6.73
CA HIS A 499 14.32 -0.33 7.26
C HIS A 499 12.81 -0.11 7.18
N ALA A 500 12.28 0.60 8.16
CA ALA A 500 10.91 1.12 8.17
C ALA A 500 10.86 2.54 7.56
N VAL A 501 9.66 3.00 7.17
CA VAL A 501 9.46 4.36 6.68
C VAL A 501 8.21 4.93 7.35
N LEU A 502 8.39 5.83 8.31
CA LEU A 502 7.30 6.53 8.98
C LEU A 502 6.77 7.63 8.06
N SER A 503 5.54 7.46 7.57
CA SER A 503 4.90 8.35 6.61
C SER A 503 3.74 9.11 7.26
N GLY A 504 3.79 10.44 7.20
CA GLY A 504 2.78 11.29 7.81
C GLY A 504 1.57 11.56 6.92
N ALA A 505 0.36 11.59 7.49
CA ALA A 505 -0.83 12.08 6.82
C ALA A 505 -0.88 13.62 6.86
N PHE A 506 -0.39 14.32 5.82
CA PHE A 506 -0.43 15.78 5.80
C PHE A 506 -1.09 16.40 4.58
N VAL A 507 -2.03 17.32 4.86
CA VAL A 507 -2.64 18.28 3.96
C VAL A 507 -2.04 19.65 4.26
N GLY A 508 -1.40 20.29 3.28
CA GLY A 508 -1.11 21.73 3.33
C GLY A 508 0.26 22.18 3.86
N LEU A 509 1.33 21.41 3.65
CA LEU A 509 2.70 21.88 3.90
C LEU A 509 3.06 23.04 2.97
N ARG A 510 3.42 24.20 3.53
CA ARG A 510 3.84 25.39 2.77
C ARG A 510 5.12 26.05 3.30
N ASP A 511 5.60 25.70 4.50
CA ASP A 511 6.76 26.29 5.17
C ASP A 511 7.56 25.28 6.04
N HIS A 512 8.76 25.65 6.50
CA HIS A 512 9.64 24.79 7.30
C HIS A 512 9.03 24.38 8.66
N ASP A 513 8.25 25.25 9.29
CA ASP A 513 7.63 24.98 10.59
C ASP A 513 6.55 23.89 10.52
N SER A 514 5.76 23.87 9.44
CA SER A 514 4.76 22.83 9.22
C SER A 514 5.40 21.47 8.90
N MET A 515 6.54 21.46 8.20
CA MET A 515 7.32 20.23 7.97
C MET A 515 7.96 19.71 9.26
N ALA A 516 8.50 20.61 10.09
CA ALA A 516 9.05 20.25 11.39
C ALA A 516 7.96 19.70 12.33
N GLY A 517 6.75 20.26 12.29
CA GLY A 517 5.59 19.74 13.02
C GLY A 517 5.19 18.32 12.60
N ALA A 518 5.23 18.04 11.29
CA ALA A 518 4.93 16.72 10.75
C ALA A 518 5.96 15.65 11.18
N LYS A 519 7.27 15.97 11.07
CA LYS A 519 8.35 15.07 11.52
C LYS A 519 8.30 14.83 13.03
N LEU A 520 7.95 15.85 13.82
CA LEU A 520 7.75 15.71 15.27
C LEU A 520 6.56 14.80 15.61
N GLU A 521 5.43 14.90 14.90
CA GLU A 521 4.30 14.00 15.12
C GLU A 521 4.69 12.53 14.87
N ASN A 522 5.43 12.27 13.79
CA ASN A 522 5.96 10.94 13.50
C ASN A 522 6.92 10.45 14.60
N PHE A 523 7.79 11.32 15.11
CA PHE A 523 8.65 11.00 16.26
C PHE A 523 7.83 10.64 17.51
N LEU A 524 6.80 11.43 17.86
CA LEU A 524 5.97 11.16 19.03
C LEU A 524 5.19 9.84 18.90
N ARG A 525 4.72 9.50 17.70
CA ARG A 525 4.10 8.20 17.41
C ARG A 525 5.11 7.07 17.56
N PHE A 526 6.31 7.23 17.01
CA PHE A 526 7.39 6.27 17.18
C PHE A 526 7.72 6.04 18.67
N ARG A 527 7.85 7.13 19.45
CA ARG A 527 8.09 7.05 20.89
C ARG A 527 6.96 6.39 21.66
N ALA A 528 5.70 6.57 21.23
CA ALA A 528 4.57 5.85 21.83
C ALA A 528 4.62 4.35 21.57
N LEU A 529 5.22 3.93 20.45
CA LEU A 529 5.34 2.52 20.06
C LEU A 529 6.61 1.85 20.63
N MET A 530 7.71 2.58 20.75
CA MET A 530 9.01 2.08 21.20
C MET A 530 9.59 2.88 22.37
N PRO A 531 8.83 3.11 23.47
CA PRO A 531 9.26 3.99 24.56
C PRO A 531 10.54 3.53 25.29
N GLU A 532 10.85 2.24 25.27
CA GLU A 532 12.05 1.65 25.90
C GLU A 532 13.36 1.91 25.12
N THR A 533 13.30 2.39 23.88
CA THR A 533 14.48 2.50 23.02
C THR A 533 15.08 3.91 22.97
N HIS A 534 16.36 3.97 22.59
CA HIS A 534 17.08 5.20 22.30
C HIS A 534 17.02 5.57 20.82
N VAL A 535 17.19 6.87 20.53
CA VAL A 535 17.04 7.41 19.17
C VAL A 535 18.26 8.24 18.76
N VAL A 536 18.73 8.02 17.54
CA VAL A 536 19.58 8.94 16.79
C VAL A 536 18.75 9.59 15.71
N PHE A 537 18.75 10.92 15.63
CA PHE A 537 18.13 11.64 14.52
C PHE A 537 19.20 12.08 13.51
N ILE A 538 18.96 11.82 12.22
CA ILE A 538 19.82 12.27 11.12
C ILE A 538 18.98 13.09 10.13
N GLY A 539 19.44 14.29 9.79
CA GLY A 539 18.78 15.16 8.81
C GLY A 539 19.74 16.14 8.14
N ASP A 540 19.21 17.18 7.49
CA ASP A 540 19.99 18.20 6.78
C ASP A 540 19.69 19.65 7.23
N SER A 541 20.66 20.55 7.05
CA SER A 541 20.50 21.96 7.47
C SER A 541 19.62 22.81 6.54
N GLY A 542 19.26 22.32 5.37
CA GLY A 542 18.47 23.02 4.35
C GLY A 542 16.96 22.89 4.51
N GLN A 543 16.46 21.81 5.13
CA GLN A 543 15.02 21.47 5.14
C GLN A 543 14.33 21.57 6.52
N GLY A 544 14.94 22.27 7.47
CA GLY A 544 14.36 22.52 8.79
C GLY A 544 14.57 21.39 9.81
N ASP A 545 15.46 20.43 9.54
CA ASP A 545 15.73 19.33 10.47
C ASP A 545 16.44 19.77 11.75
N VAL A 546 17.15 20.89 11.73
CA VAL A 546 17.66 21.52 12.95
C VAL A 546 16.52 21.78 13.95
N GLU A 547 15.40 22.30 13.45
CA GLU A 547 14.23 22.58 14.30
C GLU A 547 13.51 21.29 14.73
N VAL A 548 13.50 20.27 13.88
CA VAL A 548 13.01 18.93 14.25
C VAL A 548 13.83 18.36 15.40
N GLY A 549 15.15 18.36 15.28
CA GLY A 549 16.07 17.91 16.32
C GLY A 549 15.87 18.65 17.63
N ARG A 550 15.75 19.98 17.58
CA ARG A 550 15.44 20.81 18.76
C ARG A 550 14.14 20.38 19.44
N ARG A 551 13.08 20.16 18.66
CA ARG A 551 11.77 19.72 19.18
C ARG A 551 11.80 18.30 19.73
N MET A 552 12.59 17.39 19.13
CA MET A 552 12.78 16.03 19.62
C MET A 552 13.50 16.02 20.98
N LEU A 553 14.60 16.77 21.09
CA LEU A 553 15.34 16.94 22.34
C LEU A 553 14.46 17.57 23.44
N ALA A 554 13.64 18.56 23.09
CA ALA A 554 12.70 19.16 24.03
C ALA A 554 11.57 18.20 24.48
N ALA A 555 11.15 17.29 23.60
CA ALA A 555 10.05 16.37 23.87
C ALA A 555 10.48 15.14 24.69
N ASP A 556 11.66 14.57 24.41
CA ASP A 556 12.18 13.38 25.10
C ASP A 556 13.72 13.38 25.16
N PRO A 557 14.32 14.20 26.05
CA PRO A 557 15.78 14.38 26.12
C PRO A 557 16.52 13.13 26.61
N ASP A 558 15.85 12.22 27.30
CA ASP A 558 16.47 10.98 27.81
C ASP A 558 16.54 9.90 26.70
N ALA A 559 15.61 9.92 25.74
CA ALA A 559 15.61 8.97 24.63
C ALA A 559 16.54 9.38 23.48
N VAL A 560 16.62 10.68 23.15
CA VAL A 560 17.40 11.18 22.01
C VAL A 560 18.88 11.25 22.37
N ARG A 561 19.68 10.36 21.79
CA ARG A 561 21.12 10.23 22.09
C ARG A 561 22.01 11.13 21.25
N LEU A 562 21.62 11.36 20.01
CA LEU A 562 22.37 12.21 19.08
C LEU A 562 21.43 12.79 18.04
N VAL A 563 21.56 14.10 17.80
CA VAL A 563 20.99 14.77 16.64
C VAL A 563 22.14 15.13 15.71
N LEU A 564 22.21 14.47 14.57
CA LEU A 564 23.25 14.66 13.57
C LEU A 564 22.67 15.35 12.33
N ILE A 565 23.15 16.53 12.01
CA ILE A 565 22.69 17.30 10.86
C ILE A 565 23.81 17.40 9.82
N HIS A 566 23.57 16.87 8.63
CA HIS A 566 24.45 17.10 7.49
C HIS A 566 24.32 18.55 7.04
N ASP A 567 25.39 19.32 7.21
CA ASP A 567 25.37 20.72 6.84
C ASP A 567 25.52 20.89 5.33
N VAL A 568 24.43 21.25 4.66
CA VAL A 568 24.33 21.43 3.21
C VAL A 568 24.22 22.91 2.78
N VAL A 569 24.15 23.85 3.73
CA VAL A 569 24.00 25.30 3.47
C VAL A 569 25.19 26.16 3.91
N ASP A 570 26.30 25.56 4.35
CA ASP A 570 27.52 26.25 4.80
C ASP A 570 27.28 27.15 6.03
N THR A 571 26.80 26.53 7.11
CA THR A 571 26.46 27.17 8.38
C THR A 571 27.72 27.73 9.07
N ALA A 572 27.66 28.99 9.51
CA ALA A 572 28.79 29.68 10.14
C ALA A 572 29.26 29.00 11.44
N ALA A 573 30.56 29.05 11.72
CA ALA A 573 31.15 28.38 12.89
C ALA A 573 30.49 28.78 14.23
N SER A 574 30.19 30.06 14.44
CA SER A 574 29.51 30.53 15.65
C SER A 574 28.10 29.98 15.82
N GLU A 575 27.40 29.72 14.71
CA GLU A 575 26.07 29.10 14.73
C GLU A 575 26.16 27.60 14.95
N ARG A 576 27.17 26.93 14.38
CA ARG A 576 27.46 25.51 14.67
C ARG A 576 27.78 25.30 16.16
N ASP A 577 28.56 26.19 16.77
CA ASP A 577 28.90 26.13 18.18
C ASP A 577 27.65 26.30 19.06
N ALA A 578 26.78 27.27 18.73
CA ALA A 578 25.50 27.47 19.44
C ALA A 578 24.57 26.26 19.31
N LEU A 579 24.42 25.69 18.12
CA LEU A 579 23.60 24.48 17.92
C LEU A 579 24.17 23.27 18.68
N ARG A 580 25.50 23.17 18.79
CA ARG A 580 26.16 22.11 19.56
C ARG A 580 25.90 22.22 21.06
N GLU A 581 25.82 23.45 21.60
CA GLU A 581 25.37 23.69 22.98
C GLU A 581 23.93 23.23 23.21
N GLU A 582 23.08 23.30 22.18
CA GLU A 582 21.71 22.79 22.20
C GLU A 582 21.60 21.27 21.97
N GLY A 583 22.72 20.56 21.80
CA GLY A 583 22.76 19.12 21.55
C GLY A 583 22.58 18.71 20.08
N ILE A 584 22.68 19.67 19.14
CA ILE A 584 22.53 19.47 17.70
C ILE A 584 23.92 19.54 17.04
N VAL A 585 24.36 18.44 16.44
CA VAL A 585 25.71 18.31 15.90
C VAL A 585 25.70 18.43 14.37
N LEU A 586 26.26 19.52 13.85
CA LEU A 586 26.43 19.72 12.41
C LEU A 586 27.73 19.09 11.91
N VAL A 587 27.66 18.33 10.83
CA VAL A 587 28.80 17.68 10.17
C VAL A 587 28.84 17.96 8.68
N ASP A 588 30.04 18.04 8.12
CA ASP A 588 30.23 18.31 6.68
C ASP A 588 30.21 17.03 5.82
N THR A 589 30.49 15.88 6.44
CA THR A 589 30.68 14.61 5.73
C THR A 589 30.11 13.45 6.55
N PRO A 590 29.72 12.33 5.91
CA PRO A 590 29.34 11.11 6.63
C PRO A 590 30.46 10.54 7.50
N VAL A 591 31.74 10.74 7.14
CA VAL A 591 32.88 10.35 7.98
C VAL A 591 32.95 11.19 9.25
N GLY A 592 32.70 12.51 9.13
CA GLY A 592 32.52 13.40 10.28
C GLY A 592 31.36 12.95 11.17
N GLY A 593 30.24 12.53 10.57
CA GLY A 593 29.12 11.93 11.28
C GLY A 593 29.48 10.66 12.05
N ALA A 594 30.26 9.77 11.43
CA ALA A 594 30.75 8.56 12.09
C ALA A 594 31.68 8.84 13.26
N LEU A 595 32.49 9.90 13.19
CA LEU A 595 33.35 10.34 14.30
C LEU A 595 32.52 10.82 15.50
N GLU A 596 31.46 11.59 15.26
CA GLU A 596 30.55 12.05 16.31
C GLU A 596 29.75 10.88 16.91
N ALA A 597 29.27 9.96 16.07
CA ALA A 597 28.60 8.74 16.52
C ALA A 597 29.54 7.81 17.32
N TYR A 598 30.81 7.70 16.93
CA TYR A 598 31.83 6.98 17.69
C TYR A 598 32.12 7.65 19.04
N ALA A 599 32.23 8.98 19.07
CA ALA A 599 32.43 9.73 20.30
C ALA A 599 31.24 9.63 21.26
N ALA A 600 30.03 9.44 20.72
CA ALA A 600 28.80 9.20 21.47
C ALA A 600 28.59 7.72 21.87
N ASP A 601 29.57 6.84 21.61
CA ASP A 601 29.50 5.40 21.89
C ASP A 601 28.34 4.68 21.16
N LEU A 602 28.02 5.14 19.94
CA LEU A 602 26.95 4.58 19.10
C LEU A 602 27.48 3.72 17.97
N VAL A 603 28.73 3.93 17.57
CA VAL A 603 29.43 3.19 16.51
C VAL A 603 30.72 2.61 17.06
N SER A 604 31.02 1.35 16.71
CA SER A 604 32.28 0.71 17.06
C SER A 604 33.48 1.27 16.27
N VAL A 605 34.71 1.06 16.76
CA VAL A 605 35.93 1.44 16.03
C VAL A 605 36.02 0.76 14.65
N SER A 606 35.55 -0.48 14.54
CA SER A 606 35.45 -1.20 13.26
C SER A 606 34.39 -0.59 12.34
N GLY A 607 33.27 -0.13 12.90
CA GLY A 607 32.24 0.59 12.17
C GLY A 607 32.79 1.89 11.58
N LEU A 608 33.45 2.72 12.40
CA LEU A 608 34.13 3.94 11.95
C LEU A 608 35.16 3.66 10.84
N ALA A 609 35.97 2.61 10.99
CA ALA A 609 36.94 2.21 9.97
C ALA A 609 36.25 1.79 8.65
N ALA A 610 35.12 1.08 8.73
CA ALA A 610 34.33 0.70 7.56
C ALA A 610 33.74 1.93 6.84
N VAL A 611 33.24 2.93 7.58
CA VAL A 611 32.77 4.20 7.00
C VAL A 611 33.89 4.92 6.27
N ALA A 612 35.06 5.05 6.91
CA ALA A 612 36.23 5.70 6.32
C ALA A 612 36.74 4.98 5.07
N ALA A 613 36.72 3.64 5.06
CA ALA A 613 37.09 2.85 3.88
C ALA A 613 36.10 3.07 2.72
N SER A 614 34.79 2.96 2.99
CA SER A 614 33.73 3.17 1.99
C SER A 614 33.80 4.58 1.38
N ALA A 615 33.96 5.61 2.22
CA ALA A 615 34.07 6.98 1.76
C ALA A 615 35.28 7.19 0.83
N ARG A 616 36.43 6.57 1.14
CA ARG A 616 37.63 6.67 0.29
C ARG A 616 37.42 6.04 -1.08
N ASP A 617 36.79 4.87 -1.12
CA ASP A 617 36.54 4.14 -2.36
C ASP A 617 35.49 4.86 -3.23
N GLU A 618 34.40 5.32 -2.61
CA GLU A 618 33.30 6.02 -3.29
C GLU A 618 33.75 7.40 -3.82
N LEU A 619 34.60 8.11 -3.08
CA LEU A 619 35.15 9.41 -3.48
C LEU A 619 35.94 9.33 -4.79
N ALA A 620 36.62 8.21 -5.06
CA ALA A 620 37.36 8.00 -6.30
C ALA A 620 36.45 7.83 -7.53
N GLY A 621 35.19 7.46 -7.32
CA GLY A 621 34.21 7.19 -8.38
C GLY A 621 33.36 8.39 -8.80
N ILE A 622 33.49 9.55 -8.15
CA ILE A 622 32.65 10.72 -8.43
C ILE A 622 33.09 11.42 -9.72
N ALA A 623 32.13 11.67 -10.60
CA ALA A 623 32.32 12.50 -11.79
C ALA A 623 31.95 13.95 -11.46
N TRP A 624 32.95 14.78 -11.18
CA TRP A 624 32.79 16.18 -10.76
C TRP A 624 32.34 17.12 -11.88
N GLU A 625 31.59 18.16 -11.51
CA GLU A 625 31.14 19.19 -12.45
C GLU A 625 32.25 20.22 -12.71
N THR A 626 33.06 20.55 -11.70
CA THR A 626 34.21 21.46 -11.81
C THR A 626 35.41 21.00 -10.97
N PRO A 627 36.64 21.39 -11.33
CA PRO A 627 37.84 21.13 -10.51
C PRO A 627 37.78 21.79 -9.13
N GLU A 628 37.17 22.96 -9.01
CA GLU A 628 37.02 23.67 -7.73
C GLU A 628 36.06 22.94 -6.79
N GLN A 629 34.97 22.38 -7.34
CA GLN A 629 34.04 21.53 -6.59
C GLN A 629 34.75 20.27 -6.08
N GLU A 630 35.53 19.61 -6.95
CA GLU A 630 36.34 18.45 -6.56
C GLU A 630 37.30 18.79 -5.42
N ALA A 631 38.11 19.85 -5.57
CA ALA A 631 39.15 20.20 -4.61
C ALA A 631 38.56 20.54 -3.22
N THR A 632 37.46 21.30 -3.19
CA THR A 632 36.82 21.73 -1.94
C THR A 632 36.23 20.55 -1.19
N THR A 633 35.49 19.69 -1.89
CA THR A 633 34.80 18.54 -1.29
C THR A 633 35.77 17.43 -0.88
N ARG A 634 36.79 17.18 -1.70
CA ARG A 634 37.86 16.23 -1.38
C ARG A 634 38.60 16.63 -0.11
N ALA A 635 38.92 17.91 0.07
CA ALA A 635 39.59 18.40 1.28
C ALA A 635 38.78 18.16 2.57
N LEU A 636 37.45 18.32 2.52
CA LEU A 636 36.57 18.04 3.67
C LEU A 636 36.56 16.56 4.05
N ILE A 637 36.44 15.67 3.06
CA ILE A 637 36.44 14.22 3.30
C ILE A 637 37.83 13.76 3.77
N GLU A 638 38.91 14.23 3.15
CA GLU A 638 40.29 13.87 3.54
C GLU A 638 40.59 14.31 4.98
N ARG A 639 40.17 15.52 5.39
CA ARG A 639 40.24 15.98 6.79
C ARG A 639 39.60 14.98 7.75
N ASP A 640 38.39 14.52 7.45
CA ASP A 640 37.67 13.60 8.34
C ASP A 640 38.22 12.16 8.27
N LEU A 641 38.76 11.74 7.12
CA LEU A 641 39.49 10.46 6.99
C LEU A 641 40.78 10.44 7.81
N GLU A 642 41.53 11.53 7.85
CA GLU A 642 42.73 11.68 8.68
C GLU A 642 42.36 11.62 10.17
N ARG A 643 41.28 12.31 10.57
CA ARG A 643 40.74 12.25 11.93
C ARG A 643 40.35 10.82 12.30
N ALA A 644 39.63 10.12 11.42
CA ALA A 644 39.24 8.73 11.64
C ALA A 644 40.45 7.77 11.74
N ALA A 645 41.50 7.99 10.95
CA ALA A 645 42.72 7.19 11.02
C ALA A 645 43.52 7.43 12.31
N ALA A 646 43.38 8.60 12.94
CA ALA A 646 44.02 8.92 14.22
C ALA A 646 43.28 8.32 15.44
N VAL A 647 42.08 7.76 15.26
CA VAL A 647 41.31 7.13 16.34
C VAL A 647 41.95 5.77 16.70
N GLY A 648 42.44 5.63 17.93
CA GLY A 648 42.87 4.35 18.51
C GLY A 648 41.71 3.52 19.07
N PRO A 649 41.95 2.30 19.60
CA PRO A 649 40.90 1.53 20.28
C PRO A 649 40.33 2.36 21.45
N GLY A 650 39.02 2.64 21.41
CA GLY A 650 38.32 3.49 22.36
C GLY A 650 38.25 2.92 23.78
N PRO A 651 37.80 3.73 24.75
CA PRO A 651 37.62 3.30 26.13
C PRO A 651 36.60 2.15 26.20
N THR A 652 36.99 1.04 26.82
CA THR A 652 36.08 -0.01 27.24
C THR A 652 35.64 0.32 28.66
N SER A 653 34.47 0.96 28.84
CA SER A 653 33.92 1.17 30.19
C SER A 653 32.60 0.44 30.35
N PRO A 654 32.52 -0.59 31.22
CA PRO A 654 31.30 -1.32 31.52
C PRO A 654 30.51 -0.69 32.70
N ASP A 655 30.50 0.64 32.83
CA ASP A 655 29.89 1.32 33.98
C ASP A 655 28.61 2.08 33.59
N ASP A 656 27.52 1.71 34.25
CA ASP A 656 26.18 2.29 34.18
C ASP A 656 26.19 3.78 34.56
N GLY A 657 26.33 4.66 33.57
CA GLY A 657 26.33 6.11 33.82
C GLY A 657 26.65 6.94 32.59
N TRP A 658 25.73 6.96 31.62
CA TRP A 658 25.83 7.80 30.43
C TRP A 658 26.00 9.28 30.79
N PRO A 659 26.96 10.01 30.20
CA PRO A 659 27.06 11.45 30.38
C PRO A 659 25.80 12.11 29.79
N ARG A 660 24.99 12.73 30.66
CA ARG A 660 23.88 13.58 30.25
C ARG A 660 24.44 14.80 29.48
N PRO A 661 23.75 15.30 28.44
CA PRO A 661 24.07 16.63 27.91
C PRO A 661 24.05 17.63 29.08
N ALA A 662 25.08 18.46 29.17
CA ALA A 662 25.22 19.43 30.24
C ALA A 662 24.02 20.41 30.25
N PRO A 663 23.56 20.87 31.43
CA PRO A 663 22.36 21.69 31.56
C PRO A 663 22.47 23.07 30.91
#